data_AF-A0A507E0I6-F1
#
_entry.id   AF-A0A507E0I6-F1
#
_cell.length_a   1.000
_cell.length_b   1.000
_cell.length_c   1.000
_cell.angle_alpha   90.00
_cell.angle_beta   90.00
_cell.angle_gamma   90.00
#
_symmetry.space_group_name_H-M   'P 1'
#
loop_
_entity.id
_entity.type
_entity.pdbx_description
1 polymer ?
#
loop_
_entity_poly.entity_id
_entity_poly.type
_entity_poly.pdbx_seq_one_letter_code
_entity_poly.pdbx_strand_id
1 'polypeptide(L)'
;MEPVLPSQPPRARRLVLIVADGLRADKLFEQRLHYAPFLKEIVEERGTWGVSHTRVPTESRPGHVALIAGFYEDVSAVTKGWKMNPVNFDSVFNQSTHTWSFGSPDILPMFAEGATDPGKVETIMYPQESEDFAKDASKLDTWVFEEFDKILHDAKHNTTLNDMAREQGVVFFLHLLGLDTNGHAHRPESLEYTENIKIVDAGIRKVVQSIEEFYGHDGRTAFIFTADHGMSNQGNHGDGNPDNTRTPLIAWGSGLPLPKPAPKTRGNSLGGLTEAWGLSDLHRIDVEQADIAPLMSFLIGVPYPMNSVGVLPLEYLAGSAHDKALAIFDNARQILAQYRVKADSKRRTEPFFKPFKRLANEQELAREIAQLIDLKHYQDATEKSLELISLCLAGLRYYQTYDWLFLRSVISLGYLGWVAYGTLFILRSGALHVPPTPNDAADQHSKQANALALGVFAVLFFFLYCKESPGLYYGYIAFPIYFWSECLRQRPYISALASNVMQNRKEAYRAAATVLFYIVALEILVYSYFNRQILTPCLWFLGLLWPQTFPIHVRSENRTLISVWVASCLATSVFPLLSAEKRENSLLVALGGVAVVLSGIYAYVRLPSYTARELPETSTKSTAAGSKPANQVRIVLVQVGLAIISVLVTLDTTYRLHAKTGLPLLNQSISWSVLASAALIPIIDGVHVGQHYLRRLAVIYLAFAPVFILLTISYETLFYVCFSGVLATWLSLERILYAQASTGGYDTTDEISPRRPSSSRNLHLGDLRVAATFLLLTNVAFFGTGNMASVSSFSLESVYRFTTVFAPFLMGALLILKILIPFFLLSSTLAVLARALHLPAFSLFLLVLATTDIMTLNFFFLVRDNGSWLEIGTTISHFVIASAFIVFQCILFVASWALVGSVLVPPPTKVAAKKRT
;
A
#
# COMPACT_ATOMS: atom_id res chain seq x y z
N MET A 1 -16.24 31.18 -2.48
CA MET A 1 -17.63 31.25 -1.99
C MET A 1 -17.59 31.84 -0.60
N GLU A 2 -18.65 32.48 -0.13
CA GLU A 2 -18.74 32.84 1.29
C GLU A 2 -19.27 31.63 2.07
N PRO A 3 -18.66 31.23 3.19
CA PRO A 3 -19.16 30.15 4.03
C PRO A 3 -20.50 30.55 4.68
N VAL A 4 -21.43 29.61 4.76
CA VAL A 4 -22.76 29.83 5.33
C VAL A 4 -22.66 29.89 6.85
N LEU A 5 -23.14 30.99 7.43
CA LEU A 5 -23.32 31.14 8.88
C LEU A 5 -24.64 30.46 9.30
N PRO A 6 -24.66 29.69 10.41
CA PRO A 6 -25.91 29.21 11.01
C PRO A 6 -26.88 30.37 11.26
N SER A 7 -28.12 30.24 10.79
CA SER A 7 -29.17 31.26 10.96
C SER A 7 -29.66 31.41 12.41
N GLN A 8 -29.35 30.43 13.25
CA GLN A 8 -29.75 30.38 14.65
C GLN A 8 -28.66 30.95 15.58
N PRO A 9 -29.05 31.47 16.75
CA PRO A 9 -28.08 31.92 17.74
C PRO A 9 -27.22 30.75 18.24
N PRO A 10 -25.97 31.02 18.63
CA PRO A 10 -25.04 30.00 19.10
C PRO A 10 -25.56 29.29 20.37
N ARG A 11 -25.52 27.96 20.35
CA ARG A 11 -25.95 27.12 21.47
C ARG A 11 -24.96 27.18 22.63
N ALA A 12 -23.66 27.20 22.34
CA ALA A 12 -22.56 27.38 23.27
C ALA A 12 -21.79 28.67 22.96
N ARG A 13 -21.14 29.26 23.97
CA ARG A 13 -20.14 30.33 23.76
C ARG A 13 -18.81 29.77 23.30
N ARG A 14 -18.45 28.58 23.81
CA ARG A 14 -17.17 27.95 23.56
C ARG A 14 -17.30 26.44 23.40
N LEU A 15 -16.32 25.85 22.72
CA LEU A 15 -16.21 24.43 22.47
C LEU A 15 -14.88 23.90 23.03
N VAL A 16 -14.92 22.74 23.66
CA VAL A 16 -13.73 21.96 24.00
C VAL A 16 -13.76 20.68 23.18
N LEU A 17 -12.85 20.57 22.22
CA LEU A 17 -12.64 19.38 21.38
C LEU A 17 -11.47 18.58 21.96
N ILE A 18 -11.71 17.32 22.32
CA ILE A 18 -10.72 16.42 22.89
C ILE A 18 -10.60 15.21 21.96
N VAL A 19 -9.41 15.01 21.40
CA VAL A 19 -9.12 13.90 20.49
C VAL A 19 -8.05 13.02 21.12
N ALA A 20 -8.46 11.81 21.52
CA ALA A 20 -7.57 10.76 22.00
C ALA A 20 -7.07 9.94 20.81
N ASP A 21 -5.91 10.31 20.27
CA ASP A 21 -5.32 9.74 19.06
C ASP A 21 -5.18 8.20 19.19
N GLY A 22 -5.56 7.48 18.14
CA GLY A 22 -5.50 6.00 18.11
C GLY A 22 -6.50 5.27 19.02
N LEU A 23 -7.42 5.96 19.71
CA LEU A 23 -8.37 5.30 20.62
C LEU A 23 -9.47 4.54 19.86
N ARG A 24 -9.40 3.20 19.94
CA ARG A 24 -10.47 2.31 19.46
C ARG A 24 -11.78 2.47 20.24
N ALA A 25 -12.90 2.49 19.51
CA ALA A 25 -14.23 2.53 20.11
C ALA A 25 -14.53 1.33 21.01
N ASP A 26 -14.13 0.12 20.60
CA ASP A 26 -14.41 -1.09 21.37
C ASP A 26 -13.66 -1.12 22.70
N LYS A 27 -12.40 -0.65 22.74
CA LYS A 27 -11.61 -0.57 23.96
C LYS A 27 -12.12 0.47 24.96
N LEU A 28 -12.73 1.56 24.48
CA LEU A 28 -13.39 2.50 25.37
C LEU A 28 -14.70 1.92 25.92
N PHE A 29 -15.53 1.34 25.06
CA PHE A 29 -16.90 0.94 25.43
C PHE A 29 -17.00 -0.45 26.05
N GLU A 30 -15.98 -1.29 25.93
CA GLU A 30 -16.02 -2.65 26.50
C GLU A 30 -16.34 -2.64 28.00
N GLN A 31 -17.09 -3.66 28.42
CA GLN A 31 -17.53 -3.83 29.80
C GLN A 31 -18.19 -2.57 30.39
N ARG A 32 -18.96 -1.84 29.57
CA ARG A 32 -19.69 -0.63 29.94
C ARG A 32 -18.75 0.47 30.47
N LEU A 33 -17.72 0.78 29.68
CA LEU A 33 -16.70 1.80 29.97
C LEU A 33 -15.96 1.57 31.29
N HIS A 34 -15.59 0.32 31.58
CA HIS A 34 -14.89 -0.03 32.83
C HIS A 34 -13.64 0.84 33.10
N TYR A 35 -12.85 1.14 32.05
CA TYR A 35 -11.61 1.90 32.17
C TYR A 35 -11.82 3.42 32.18
N ALA A 36 -13.03 3.91 31.92
CA ALA A 36 -13.32 5.33 31.77
C ALA A 36 -14.55 5.73 32.61
N PRO A 37 -14.46 5.70 33.95
CA PRO A 37 -15.61 5.94 34.83
C PRO A 37 -16.19 7.36 34.71
N PHE A 38 -15.41 8.39 34.38
CA PHE A 38 -15.97 9.72 34.13
C PHE A 38 -16.79 9.74 32.83
N LEU A 39 -16.22 9.23 31.74
CA LEU A 39 -16.92 9.15 30.46
C LEU A 39 -18.14 8.23 30.54
N LYS A 40 -18.09 7.18 31.37
CA LYS A 40 -19.25 6.34 31.69
C LYS A 40 -20.39 7.18 32.28
N GLU A 41 -20.11 7.96 33.31
CA GLU A 41 -21.10 8.85 33.94
C GLU A 41 -21.68 9.85 32.91
N ILE A 42 -20.85 10.38 32.01
CA ILE A 42 -21.32 11.25 30.92
C ILE A 42 -22.29 10.48 30.00
N VAL A 43 -21.90 9.30 29.51
CA VAL A 43 -22.72 8.48 28.60
C VAL A 43 -24.05 8.07 29.24
N GLU A 44 -24.05 7.76 30.53
CA GLU A 44 -25.24 7.29 31.25
C GLU A 44 -26.17 8.43 31.67
N GLU A 45 -25.65 9.62 31.98
CA GLU A 45 -26.44 10.65 32.66
C GLU A 45 -26.53 12.00 31.94
N ARG A 46 -25.53 12.39 31.13
CA ARG A 46 -25.36 13.80 30.71
C ARG A 46 -25.13 14.02 29.22
N GLY A 47 -24.73 12.99 28.48
CA GLY A 47 -24.25 13.12 27.12
C GLY A 47 -24.95 12.23 26.11
N THR A 48 -24.67 12.51 24.84
CA THR A 48 -25.01 11.66 23.71
C THR A 48 -23.77 10.94 23.22
N TRP A 49 -23.92 9.71 22.74
CA TRP A 49 -22.79 8.86 22.39
C TRP A 49 -23.03 8.01 21.14
N GLY A 50 -21.93 7.54 20.55
CA GLY A 50 -21.92 6.50 19.53
C GLY A 50 -20.53 6.30 18.93
N VAL A 51 -20.51 5.87 17.68
CA VAL A 51 -19.28 5.65 16.92
C VAL A 51 -19.15 6.68 15.80
N SER A 52 -18.00 7.34 15.75
CA SER A 52 -17.57 8.12 14.59
C SER A 52 -16.82 7.20 13.64
N HIS A 53 -17.34 7.07 12.41
CA HIS A 53 -16.75 6.24 11.36
C HIS A 53 -15.74 7.09 10.57
N THR A 54 -14.46 6.87 10.85
CA THR A 54 -13.39 7.46 10.04
C THR A 54 -13.24 6.71 8.72
N ARG A 55 -12.75 7.42 7.71
CA ARG A 55 -12.35 6.81 6.44
C ARG A 55 -10.86 6.66 6.46
N VAL A 56 -10.39 5.61 5.82
CA VAL A 56 -8.95 5.46 5.58
C VAL A 56 -8.43 6.59 4.67
N PRO A 57 -7.12 6.82 4.51
CA PRO A 57 -6.09 6.22 5.32
C PRO A 57 -6.34 6.65 6.76
N THR A 58 -6.43 5.67 7.67
CA THR A 58 -6.70 5.91 9.09
C THR A 58 -5.41 6.36 9.72
N GLU A 59 -4.88 7.45 9.19
CA GLU A 59 -3.67 8.15 9.60
C GLU A 59 -4.10 9.43 10.30
N SER A 60 -3.27 9.92 11.22
CA SER A 60 -3.73 10.96 12.13
C SER A 60 -4.17 12.24 11.41
N ARG A 61 -3.40 12.71 10.41
CA ARG A 61 -3.75 13.92 9.65
C ARG A 61 -5.10 13.82 8.91
N PRO A 62 -5.36 12.83 8.03
CA PRO A 62 -6.66 12.68 7.39
C PRO A 62 -7.83 12.63 8.38
N GLY A 63 -7.67 11.95 9.52
CA GLY A 63 -8.68 11.89 10.57
C GLY A 63 -8.98 13.26 11.17
N HIS A 64 -7.94 14.02 11.53
CA HIS A 64 -8.08 15.38 12.05
C HIS A 64 -8.68 16.36 11.02
N VAL A 65 -8.31 16.25 9.74
CA VAL A 65 -8.92 17.07 8.67
C VAL A 65 -10.40 16.75 8.52
N ALA A 66 -10.79 15.46 8.58
CA ALA A 66 -12.20 15.09 8.56
C ALA A 66 -12.96 15.66 9.76
N LEU A 67 -12.41 15.52 10.98
CA LEU A 67 -13.02 16.03 12.22
C LEU A 67 -13.22 17.55 12.19
N ILE A 68 -12.20 18.30 11.78
CA ILE A 68 -12.12 19.76 11.99
C ILE A 68 -12.52 20.56 10.74
N ALA A 69 -12.29 20.03 9.54
CA ALA A 69 -12.67 20.69 8.28
C ALA A 69 -13.86 20.04 7.58
N GLY A 70 -14.28 18.84 8.00
CA GLY A 70 -15.49 18.19 7.52
C GLY A 70 -15.37 17.63 6.11
N PHE A 71 -14.15 17.34 5.63
CA PHE A 71 -13.95 16.67 4.35
C PHE A 71 -12.86 15.61 4.43
N TYR A 72 -12.95 14.65 3.52
CA TYR A 72 -11.97 13.58 3.41
C TYR A 72 -10.89 13.98 2.43
N GLU A 73 -9.63 13.87 2.86
CA GLU A 73 -8.51 14.24 2.01
C GLU A 73 -8.45 13.40 0.73
N ASP A 74 -7.98 14.04 -0.34
CA ASP A 74 -7.75 13.39 -1.63
C ASP A 74 -6.59 12.40 -1.51
N VAL A 75 -6.76 11.23 -2.13
CA VAL A 75 -5.75 10.16 -2.19
C VAL A 75 -4.38 10.68 -2.64
N SER A 76 -4.32 11.71 -3.49
CA SER A 76 -3.08 12.32 -3.97
C SER A 76 -2.19 12.89 -2.86
N ALA A 77 -2.72 13.23 -1.69
CA ALA A 77 -1.94 13.69 -0.54
C ALA A 77 -0.98 12.61 0.00
N VAL A 78 -1.16 11.33 -0.37
CA VAL A 78 -0.18 10.25 -0.12
C VAL A 78 1.22 10.59 -0.66
N THR A 79 1.30 11.35 -1.76
CA THR A 79 2.58 11.76 -2.37
C THR A 79 3.39 12.72 -1.51
N LYS A 80 2.76 13.32 -0.48
CA LYS A 80 3.37 14.19 0.53
C LYS A 80 3.49 13.50 1.90
N GLY A 81 3.28 12.18 1.94
CA GLY A 81 3.37 11.38 3.16
C GLY A 81 2.39 11.82 4.24
N TRP A 82 1.29 12.49 3.87
CA TRP A 82 0.33 13.05 4.82
C TRP A 82 0.97 13.98 5.88
N LYS A 83 2.05 14.68 5.52
CA LYS A 83 2.72 15.62 6.43
C LYS A 83 2.48 17.10 6.10
N MET A 84 2.05 17.41 4.88
CA MET A 84 1.77 18.77 4.46
C MET A 84 0.55 18.86 3.56
N ASN A 85 -0.16 19.98 3.67
CA ASN A 85 -1.30 20.32 2.83
C ASN A 85 -0.83 20.54 1.38
N PRO A 86 -1.26 19.71 0.40
CA PRO A 86 -1.00 20.00 -1.00
C PRO A 86 -1.78 21.23 -1.47
N VAL A 87 -2.88 21.56 -0.77
CA VAL A 87 -3.78 22.69 -1.04
C VAL A 87 -4.32 23.22 0.29
N ASN A 88 -4.39 24.54 0.45
CA ASN A 88 -5.02 25.18 1.61
C ASN A 88 -6.52 24.82 1.68
N PHE A 89 -7.03 24.64 2.90
CA PHE A 89 -8.44 24.36 3.14
C PHE A 89 -8.95 25.19 4.32
N ASP A 90 -10.27 25.37 4.36
CA ASP A 90 -10.97 26.03 5.44
C ASP A 90 -11.42 25.02 6.50
N SER A 91 -11.50 25.42 7.77
CA SER A 91 -11.80 24.55 8.90
C SER A 91 -12.55 25.29 10.01
N VAL A 92 -13.12 24.56 10.98
CA VAL A 92 -13.81 25.17 12.13
C VAL A 92 -12.90 26.12 12.90
N PHE A 93 -11.60 25.81 13.00
CA PHE A 93 -10.64 26.68 13.69
C PHE A 93 -10.44 28.00 12.93
N ASN A 94 -10.47 27.98 11.60
CA ASN A 94 -10.36 29.19 10.78
C ASN A 94 -11.62 30.07 10.88
N GLN A 95 -12.78 29.44 11.09
CA GLN A 95 -14.06 30.11 11.28
C GLN A 95 -14.33 30.52 12.74
N SER A 96 -13.58 29.96 13.70
CA SER A 96 -13.63 30.32 15.12
C SER A 96 -13.20 31.77 15.35
N THR A 97 -13.54 32.34 16.50
CA THR A 97 -13.02 33.65 16.89
C THR A 97 -11.56 33.52 17.31
N HIS A 98 -11.25 32.49 18.10
CA HIS A 98 -9.90 32.12 18.49
C HIS A 98 -9.84 30.64 18.85
N THR A 99 -8.72 29.98 18.55
CA THR A 99 -8.47 28.58 18.92
C THR A 99 -7.14 28.44 19.68
N TRP A 100 -7.20 27.88 20.88
CA TRP A 100 -6.03 27.35 21.57
C TRP A 100 -5.90 25.86 21.31
N SER A 101 -4.76 25.44 20.77
CA SER A 101 -4.48 24.04 20.47
C SER A 101 -3.27 23.52 21.24
N PHE A 102 -3.39 22.32 21.80
CA PHE A 102 -2.39 21.68 22.65
C PHE A 102 -2.10 20.27 22.13
N GLY A 103 -0.83 19.88 21.97
CA GLY A 103 -0.45 18.51 21.58
C GLY A 103 0.74 18.40 20.63
N SER A 104 0.66 17.46 19.68
CA SER A 104 1.80 17.05 18.85
C SER A 104 2.25 18.12 17.83
N PRO A 105 3.59 18.30 17.64
CA PRO A 105 4.13 19.12 16.56
C PRO A 105 3.83 18.59 15.15
N ASP A 106 3.40 17.35 15.00
CA ASP A 106 3.03 16.78 13.69
C ASP A 106 1.56 17.09 13.30
N ILE A 107 0.72 17.54 14.25
CA ILE A 107 -0.72 17.79 14.02
C ILE A 107 -1.06 19.28 14.03
N LEU A 108 -0.70 19.98 15.10
CA LEU A 108 -1.17 21.34 15.36
C LEU A 108 -0.83 22.36 14.25
N PRO A 109 0.40 22.40 13.71
CA PRO A 109 0.79 23.41 12.73
C PRO A 109 -0.07 23.42 11.46
N MET A 110 -0.62 22.27 11.05
CA MET A 110 -1.36 22.17 9.79
C MET A 110 -2.64 23.02 9.77
N PHE A 111 -3.23 23.29 10.95
CA PHE A 111 -4.41 24.14 11.09
C PHE A 111 -4.08 25.61 11.30
N ALA A 112 -2.87 25.91 11.83
CA ALA A 112 -2.38 27.26 12.04
C ALA A 112 -1.80 27.87 10.75
N GLU A 113 -0.98 27.12 10.01
CA GLU A 113 -0.39 27.58 8.74
C GLU A 113 -1.46 27.77 7.64
N GLY A 114 -2.58 27.04 7.73
CA GLY A 114 -3.75 27.18 6.85
C GLY A 114 -4.72 28.29 7.27
N ALA A 115 -4.52 28.96 8.41
CA ALA A 115 -5.45 29.96 8.90
C ALA A 115 -5.44 31.25 8.08
N THR A 116 -6.65 31.78 7.84
CA THR A 116 -6.84 33.05 7.10
C THR A 116 -6.16 34.24 7.77
N ASP A 117 -6.02 34.19 9.10
CA ASP A 117 -5.45 35.26 9.91
C ASP A 117 -4.28 34.71 10.75
N PRO A 118 -3.05 35.24 10.59
CA PRO A 118 -1.91 34.88 11.43
C PRO A 118 -2.23 35.14 12.91
N GLY A 119 -2.12 34.12 13.76
CA GLY A 119 -2.40 34.21 15.20
C GLY A 119 -3.82 33.83 15.64
N LYS A 120 -4.69 33.41 14.72
CA LYS A 120 -6.04 32.92 15.05
C LYS A 120 -6.07 31.55 15.74
N VAL A 121 -5.09 30.72 15.40
CA VAL A 121 -4.88 29.39 15.95
C VAL A 121 -3.52 29.40 16.65
N GLU A 122 -3.52 29.32 17.98
CA GLU A 122 -2.32 29.24 18.79
C GLU A 122 -1.93 27.76 19.00
N THR A 123 -0.66 27.43 18.75
CA THR A 123 -0.13 26.06 18.81
C THR A 123 0.83 25.89 19.97
N ILE A 124 0.43 25.11 20.98
CA ILE A 124 1.20 24.85 22.20
C ILE A 124 1.62 23.38 22.17
N MET A 125 2.89 23.16 21.85
CA MET A 125 3.42 21.84 21.50
C MET A 125 4.55 21.42 22.44
N TYR A 126 4.64 20.13 22.74
CA TYR A 126 5.83 19.55 23.33
C TYR A 126 6.94 19.39 22.27
N PRO A 127 8.23 19.30 22.67
CA PRO A 127 9.32 19.04 21.74
C PRO A 127 9.19 17.66 21.06
N GLN A 128 9.56 17.57 19.79
CA GLN A 128 9.45 16.34 18.98
C GLN A 128 10.19 15.15 19.59
N GLU A 129 11.28 15.39 20.34
CA GLU A 129 12.07 14.35 21.01
C GLU A 129 11.31 13.66 22.16
N SER A 130 10.15 14.18 22.54
CA SER A 130 9.27 13.62 23.57
C SER A 130 8.47 12.41 23.06
N GLU A 131 8.31 12.26 21.74
CA GLU A 131 7.60 11.14 21.07
C GLU A 131 8.51 9.88 20.98
N ASP A 132 8.92 9.35 22.12
CA ASP A 132 9.83 8.21 22.24
C ASP A 132 9.08 6.91 22.62
N PHE A 133 8.89 6.01 21.66
CA PHE A 133 8.19 4.72 21.81
C PHE A 133 8.81 3.76 22.85
N ALA A 134 10.02 4.04 23.37
CA ALA A 134 10.63 3.26 24.43
C ALA A 134 10.31 3.79 25.85
N LYS A 135 9.62 4.92 25.96
CA LYS A 135 9.25 5.57 27.24
C LYS A 135 7.75 5.52 27.46
N ASP A 136 7.34 5.91 28.67
CA ASP A 136 5.93 6.02 29.05
C ASP A 136 5.24 7.16 28.28
N ALA A 137 4.40 6.80 27.32
CA ALA A 137 3.72 7.73 26.42
C ALA A 137 2.59 8.53 27.08
N SER A 138 2.08 8.09 28.24
CA SER A 138 1.01 8.80 28.96
C SER A 138 1.44 10.18 29.47
N LYS A 139 2.75 10.44 29.48
CA LYS A 139 3.35 11.75 29.78
C LYS A 139 3.01 12.83 28.75
N LEU A 140 2.77 12.45 27.50
CA LEU A 140 2.36 13.38 26.45
C LEU A 140 0.95 13.93 26.75
N ASP A 141 0.04 13.05 27.17
CA ASP A 141 -1.34 13.44 27.50
C ASP A 141 -1.39 14.31 28.78
N THR A 142 -0.62 13.93 29.80
CA THR A 142 -0.54 14.73 31.04
C THR A 142 0.06 16.11 30.81
N TRP A 143 1.07 16.24 29.94
CA TRP A 143 1.61 17.54 29.54
C TRP A 143 0.53 18.43 28.91
N VAL A 144 -0.31 17.88 28.04
CA VAL A 144 -1.42 18.63 27.41
C VAL A 144 -2.40 19.15 28.45
N PHE A 145 -2.78 18.32 29.42
CA PHE A 145 -3.66 18.75 30.51
C PHE A 145 -3.03 19.84 31.39
N GLU A 146 -1.73 19.73 31.68
CA GLU A 146 -1.00 20.72 32.50
C GLU A 146 -0.90 22.10 31.81
N GLU A 147 -0.55 22.14 30.53
CA GLU A 147 -0.48 23.40 29.78
C GLU A 147 -1.88 24.02 29.55
N PHE A 148 -2.91 23.19 29.41
CA PHE A 148 -4.29 23.67 29.37
C PHE A 148 -4.70 24.36 30.68
N ASP A 149 -4.47 23.71 31.83
CA ASP A 149 -4.78 24.29 33.14
C ASP A 149 -3.98 25.58 33.39
N LYS A 150 -2.73 25.63 32.94
CA LYS A 150 -1.87 26.81 33.01
C LYS A 150 -2.44 27.99 32.22
N ILE A 151 -2.95 27.79 31.01
CA ILE A 151 -3.61 28.86 30.25
C ILE A 151 -4.84 29.40 30.98
N LEU A 152 -5.68 28.52 31.54
CA LEU A 152 -6.84 28.98 32.31
C LEU A 152 -6.44 29.70 33.59
N HIS A 153 -5.36 29.27 34.24
CA HIS A 153 -4.80 29.94 35.41
C HIS A 153 -4.26 31.33 35.05
N ASP A 154 -3.44 31.44 34.00
CA ASP A 154 -2.89 32.71 33.53
C ASP A 154 -3.99 33.66 33.09
N ALA A 155 -5.06 33.15 32.47
CA ALA A 155 -6.23 33.93 32.10
C ALA A 155 -6.94 34.56 33.32
N LYS A 156 -6.84 33.99 34.53
CA LYS A 156 -7.39 34.62 35.75
C LYS A 156 -6.62 35.89 36.15
N HIS A 157 -5.38 36.02 35.71
CA HIS A 157 -4.48 37.12 36.09
C HIS A 157 -4.08 38.05 34.93
N ASN A 158 -4.43 37.68 33.70
CA ASN A 158 -4.21 38.47 32.49
C ASN A 158 -5.55 38.89 31.88
N THR A 159 -5.87 40.18 31.94
CA THR A 159 -7.15 40.71 31.45
C THR A 159 -7.38 40.44 29.97
N THR A 160 -6.35 40.60 29.13
CA THR A 160 -6.45 40.36 27.68
C THR A 160 -6.79 38.89 27.40
N LEU A 161 -6.10 37.96 28.07
CA LEU A 161 -6.35 36.54 27.91
C LEU A 161 -7.72 36.13 28.47
N ASN A 162 -8.15 36.74 29.57
CA ASN A 162 -9.49 36.54 30.14
C ASN A 162 -10.58 36.96 29.16
N ASP A 163 -10.44 38.14 28.57
CA ASP A 163 -11.40 38.71 27.62
C ASP A 163 -11.49 37.82 26.38
N MET A 164 -10.35 37.47 25.78
CA MET A 164 -10.27 36.55 24.64
C MET A 164 -10.95 35.20 24.93
N ALA A 165 -10.69 34.60 26.11
CA ALA A 165 -11.27 33.31 26.48
C ALA A 165 -12.80 33.37 26.70
N ARG A 166 -13.36 34.56 26.94
CA ARG A 166 -14.80 34.77 27.17
C ARG A 166 -15.57 35.20 25.92
N GLU A 167 -14.89 35.39 24.80
CA GLU A 167 -15.54 35.72 23.52
C GLU A 167 -16.44 34.58 23.02
N GLN A 168 -17.41 34.94 22.16
CA GLN A 168 -18.25 33.96 21.48
C GLN A 168 -17.44 33.30 20.36
N GLY A 169 -17.55 31.98 20.20
CA GLY A 169 -16.90 31.26 19.10
C GLY A 169 -15.48 30.79 19.41
N VAL A 170 -15.11 30.71 20.69
CA VAL A 170 -13.81 30.20 21.16
C VAL A 170 -13.75 28.67 21.09
N VAL A 171 -12.60 28.13 20.68
CA VAL A 171 -12.32 26.69 20.68
C VAL A 171 -11.07 26.37 21.50
N PHE A 172 -11.15 25.33 22.32
CA PHE A 172 -10.00 24.68 22.94
C PHE A 172 -9.85 23.29 22.33
N PHE A 173 -8.71 23.00 21.72
CA PHE A 173 -8.41 21.71 21.09
C PHE A 173 -7.29 20.98 21.83
N LEU A 174 -7.59 19.82 22.40
CA LEU A 174 -6.64 18.97 23.11
C LEU A 174 -6.40 17.71 22.27
N HIS A 175 -5.20 17.59 21.71
CA HIS A 175 -4.71 16.41 21.00
C HIS A 175 -3.88 15.54 21.94
N LEU A 176 -4.35 14.32 22.21
CA LEU A 176 -3.76 13.40 23.19
C LEU A 176 -3.14 12.20 22.46
N LEU A 177 -1.81 12.17 22.33
CA LEU A 177 -1.05 11.20 21.51
C LEU A 177 -0.68 9.89 22.26
N GLY A 178 -0.84 9.85 23.58
CA GLY A 178 -0.32 8.74 24.40
C GLY A 178 -0.92 7.37 24.05
N LEU A 179 -2.21 7.34 23.69
CA LEU A 179 -2.91 6.10 23.30
C LEU A 179 -2.41 5.52 21.98
N ASP A 180 -2.24 6.34 20.94
CA ASP A 180 -1.67 5.89 19.67
C ASP A 180 -0.24 5.34 19.86
N THR A 181 0.60 6.09 20.58
CA THR A 181 1.99 5.69 20.87
C THR A 181 2.05 4.34 21.60
N ASN A 182 1.22 4.14 22.63
CA ASN A 182 1.10 2.87 23.34
C ASN A 182 0.47 1.77 22.45
N GLY A 183 -0.43 2.14 21.54
CA GLY A 183 -1.01 1.25 20.56
C GLY A 183 0.04 0.67 19.62
N HIS A 184 0.94 1.50 19.08
CA HIS A 184 2.08 1.04 18.27
C HIS A 184 3.10 0.23 19.05
N ALA A 185 3.50 0.70 20.24
CA ALA A 185 4.56 0.09 21.01
C ALA A 185 4.14 -1.23 21.70
N HIS A 186 2.90 -1.28 22.20
CA HIS A 186 2.44 -2.32 23.12
C HIS A 186 1.17 -3.05 22.66
N ARG A 187 0.49 -2.54 21.62
CA ARG A 187 -0.76 -3.06 21.05
C ARG A 187 -2.00 -2.74 21.92
N PRO A 188 -3.21 -2.70 21.34
CA PRO A 188 -4.42 -2.26 22.06
C PRO A 188 -4.92 -3.16 23.18
N GLU A 189 -4.40 -4.39 23.29
CA GLU A 189 -4.73 -5.35 24.36
C GLU A 189 -3.77 -5.24 25.57
N SER A 190 -2.80 -4.34 25.52
CA SER A 190 -1.80 -4.19 26.57
C SER A 190 -2.35 -3.48 27.82
N LEU A 191 -1.66 -3.72 28.94
CA LEU A 191 -1.91 -2.97 30.16
C LEU A 191 -1.56 -1.50 29.97
N GLU A 192 -0.48 -1.20 29.26
CA GLU A 192 -0.04 0.16 28.93
C GLU A 192 -1.14 0.95 28.21
N TYR A 193 -1.77 0.37 27.19
CA TYR A 193 -2.86 1.01 26.45
C TYR A 193 -4.11 1.21 27.33
N THR A 194 -4.52 0.19 28.07
CA THR A 194 -5.74 0.26 28.92
C THR A 194 -5.58 1.16 30.16
N GLU A 195 -4.40 1.21 30.78
CA GLU A 195 -4.11 2.18 31.85
C GLU A 195 -4.05 3.61 31.31
N ASN A 196 -3.56 3.83 30.08
CA ASN A 196 -3.59 5.15 29.45
C ASN A 196 -5.03 5.64 29.23
N ILE A 197 -6.00 4.76 28.95
CA ILE A 197 -7.43 5.15 28.89
C ILE A 197 -7.89 5.75 30.23
N LYS A 198 -7.48 5.16 31.36
CA LYS A 198 -7.82 5.69 32.70
C LYS A 198 -7.18 7.05 32.96
N ILE A 199 -5.94 7.24 32.50
CA ILE A 199 -5.23 8.53 32.62
C ILE A 199 -5.97 9.61 31.82
N VAL A 200 -6.36 9.30 30.58
CA VAL A 200 -7.14 10.19 29.72
C VAL A 200 -8.50 10.50 30.36
N ASP A 201 -9.24 9.51 30.86
CA ASP A 201 -10.52 9.72 31.55
C ASP A 201 -10.39 10.66 32.77
N ALA A 202 -9.37 10.44 33.60
CA ALA A 202 -9.10 11.27 34.78
C ALA A 202 -8.67 12.70 34.39
N GLY A 203 -7.88 12.85 33.32
CA GLY A 203 -7.49 14.15 32.79
C GLY A 203 -8.68 14.94 32.22
N ILE A 204 -9.56 14.27 31.46
CA ILE A 204 -10.79 14.87 30.94
C ILE A 204 -11.68 15.36 32.09
N ARG A 205 -11.83 14.57 33.17
CA ARG A 205 -12.57 15.01 34.37
C ARG A 205 -12.03 16.33 34.92
N LYS A 206 -10.70 16.47 35.01
CA LYS A 206 -10.04 17.70 35.48
C LYS A 206 -10.26 18.87 34.52
N VAL A 207 -10.09 18.66 33.21
CA VAL A 207 -10.34 19.68 32.17
C VAL A 207 -11.76 20.24 32.28
N VAL A 208 -12.76 19.35 32.42
CA VAL A 208 -14.16 19.76 32.60
C VAL A 208 -14.33 20.58 33.88
N GLN A 209 -13.75 20.15 35.00
CA GLN A 209 -13.80 20.90 36.26
C GLN A 209 -13.15 22.29 36.13
N SER A 210 -11.93 22.37 35.59
CA SER A 210 -11.20 23.63 35.41
C SER A 210 -11.96 24.63 34.53
N ILE A 211 -12.57 24.16 33.43
CA ILE A 211 -13.38 25.01 32.54
C ILE A 211 -14.62 25.51 33.25
N GLU A 212 -15.38 24.61 33.86
CA GLU A 212 -16.62 24.95 34.54
C GLU A 212 -16.36 25.93 35.71
N GLU A 213 -15.30 25.72 36.48
CA GLU A 213 -14.89 26.65 37.55
C GLU A 213 -14.42 28.01 36.99
N PHE A 214 -13.61 28.04 35.93
CA PHE A 214 -13.12 29.29 35.34
C PHE A 214 -14.24 30.17 34.80
N TYR A 215 -15.28 29.57 34.21
CA TYR A 215 -16.45 30.31 33.70
C TYR A 215 -17.58 30.46 34.72
N GLY A 216 -17.45 29.88 35.92
CA GLY A 216 -18.45 29.99 36.98
C GLY A 216 -19.73 29.21 36.68
N HIS A 217 -19.61 28.02 36.08
CA HIS A 217 -20.70 27.11 35.75
C HIS A 217 -21.82 27.75 34.91
N ASP A 218 -21.45 28.60 33.95
CA ASP A 218 -22.44 29.37 33.17
C ASP A 218 -23.27 28.54 32.18
N GLY A 219 -22.97 27.24 32.03
CA GLY A 219 -23.71 26.33 31.16
C GLY A 219 -23.58 26.67 29.67
N ARG A 220 -22.56 27.44 29.27
CA ARG A 220 -22.33 27.90 27.89
C ARG A 220 -21.14 27.20 27.21
N THR A 221 -20.73 26.03 27.71
CA THR A 221 -19.66 25.22 27.11
C THR A 221 -20.23 23.95 26.49
N ALA A 222 -19.79 23.61 25.28
CA ALA A 222 -20.01 22.30 24.68
C ALA A 222 -18.69 21.50 24.68
N PHE A 223 -18.78 20.19 24.89
CA PHE A 223 -17.65 19.28 24.89
C PHE A 223 -17.87 18.17 23.86
N ILE A 224 -16.83 17.85 23.08
CA ILE A 224 -16.81 16.72 22.16
C ILE A 224 -15.54 15.92 22.43
N PHE A 225 -15.71 14.65 22.78
CA PHE A 225 -14.64 13.68 22.94
C PHE A 225 -14.71 12.63 21.83
N THR A 226 -13.60 12.41 21.14
CA THR A 226 -13.51 11.42 20.07
C THR A 226 -12.07 10.96 19.82
N ALA A 227 -11.85 10.24 18.73
CA ALA A 227 -10.54 9.91 18.18
C ALA A 227 -10.52 10.18 16.67
N ASP A 228 -9.33 10.33 16.11
CA ASP A 228 -9.08 10.49 14.68
C ASP A 228 -9.07 9.13 13.95
N HIS A 229 -8.51 8.09 14.58
CA HIS A 229 -8.61 6.69 14.18
C HIS A 229 -8.53 5.75 15.39
N GLY A 230 -8.73 4.46 15.14
CA GLY A 230 -8.43 3.40 16.10
C GLY A 230 -7.09 2.73 15.81
N MET A 231 -6.97 1.46 16.21
CA MET A 231 -5.71 0.72 16.14
C MET A 231 -5.96 -0.78 15.97
N SER A 232 -5.23 -1.43 15.06
CA SER A 232 -5.40 -2.86 14.82
C SER A 232 -4.78 -3.66 15.97
N ASN A 233 -5.12 -4.94 16.06
CA ASN A 233 -4.52 -5.85 17.05
C ASN A 233 -3.00 -6.01 16.90
N GLN A 234 -2.42 -5.56 15.78
CA GLN A 234 -0.98 -5.55 15.54
C GLN A 234 -0.28 -4.30 16.10
N GLY A 235 -1.05 -3.30 16.54
CA GLY A 235 -0.49 -1.98 16.85
C GLY A 235 -0.16 -1.18 15.59
N ASN A 236 -0.90 -1.37 14.50
CA ASN A 236 -0.77 -0.55 13.29
C ASN A 236 -2.13 0.03 12.87
N HIS A 237 -2.11 1.13 12.13
CA HIS A 237 -3.28 1.75 11.48
C HIS A 237 -2.94 2.18 10.03
N GLY A 238 -3.81 2.96 9.40
CA GLY A 238 -3.71 3.39 7.99
C GLY A 238 -4.56 2.59 7.01
N ASP A 239 -5.10 1.43 7.43
CA ASP A 239 -6.01 0.59 6.64
C ASP A 239 -7.48 0.76 7.09
N GLY A 240 -8.41 0.00 6.51
CA GLY A 240 -9.83 0.07 6.92
C GLY A 240 -10.34 -1.16 7.63
N ASN A 241 -9.49 -1.77 8.45
CA ASN A 241 -9.96 -2.64 9.51
C ASN A 241 -11.01 -1.89 10.35
N PRO A 242 -12.15 -2.53 10.73
CA PRO A 242 -13.12 -1.95 11.64
C PRO A 242 -12.52 -1.38 12.93
N ASP A 243 -11.47 -2.01 13.47
CA ASP A 243 -10.78 -1.55 14.68
C ASP A 243 -10.03 -0.23 14.46
N ASN A 244 -9.64 0.07 13.22
CA ASN A 244 -9.00 1.33 12.82
C ASN A 244 -10.02 2.40 12.44
N THR A 245 -11.19 1.99 11.94
CA THR A 245 -12.18 2.91 11.35
C THR A 245 -13.28 3.34 12.31
N ARG A 246 -13.38 2.71 13.48
CA ARG A 246 -14.40 3.00 14.49
C ARG A 246 -13.78 3.70 15.68
N THR A 247 -14.09 4.98 15.80
CA THR A 247 -13.64 5.84 16.89
C THR A 247 -14.81 6.12 17.84
N PRO A 248 -14.57 6.25 19.15
CA PRO A 248 -15.64 6.65 20.07
C PRO A 248 -16.09 8.08 19.77
N LEU A 249 -17.35 8.39 20.01
CA LEU A 249 -17.88 9.74 20.03
C LEU A 249 -18.76 9.93 21.26
N ILE A 250 -18.42 10.90 22.09
CA ILE A 250 -19.21 11.31 23.26
C ILE A 250 -19.29 12.84 23.26
N ALA A 251 -20.50 13.39 23.30
CA ALA A 251 -20.73 14.83 23.29
C ALA A 251 -21.70 15.23 24.41
N TRP A 252 -21.37 16.26 25.18
CA TRP A 252 -22.20 16.77 26.28
C TRP A 252 -22.05 18.28 26.50
N GLY A 253 -22.96 18.86 27.28
CA GLY A 253 -22.96 20.28 27.61
C GLY A 253 -23.98 21.09 26.79
N SER A 254 -23.67 22.37 26.58
CA SER A 254 -24.60 23.34 26.01
C SER A 254 -24.99 23.00 24.57
N GLY A 255 -26.30 22.92 24.29
CA GLY A 255 -26.83 22.60 22.95
C GLY A 255 -26.95 21.12 22.59
N LEU A 256 -26.44 20.23 23.46
CA LEU A 256 -26.44 18.78 23.25
C LEU A 256 -27.55 18.12 24.10
N PRO A 257 -28.19 17.04 23.62
CA PRO A 257 -29.28 16.40 24.35
C PRO A 257 -28.78 15.44 25.43
N LEU A 258 -29.66 15.20 26.41
CA LEU A 258 -29.47 14.18 27.45
C LEU A 258 -29.58 12.76 26.86
N PRO A 259 -28.99 11.74 27.53
CA PRO A 259 -29.09 10.35 27.12
C PRO A 259 -30.54 9.88 26.96
N LYS A 260 -30.78 9.00 26.00
CA LYS A 260 -32.11 8.41 25.75
C LYS A 260 -32.06 6.88 25.88
N PRO A 261 -33.14 6.24 26.37
CA PRO A 261 -33.24 4.79 26.34
C PRO A 261 -33.21 4.25 24.90
N ALA A 262 -32.63 3.08 24.72
CA ALA A 262 -32.58 2.41 23.43
C ALA A 262 -34.01 2.14 22.88
N PRO A 263 -34.24 2.27 21.56
CA PRO A 263 -35.53 1.97 20.95
C PRO A 263 -35.92 0.49 21.15
N LYS A 264 -37.19 0.22 21.48
CA LYS A 264 -37.71 -1.14 21.75
C LYS A 264 -37.86 -2.04 20.50
N THR A 265 -37.54 -1.54 19.30
CA THR A 265 -37.72 -2.29 18.05
C THR A 265 -36.58 -3.28 17.81
N ARG A 266 -36.92 -4.58 17.85
CA ARG A 266 -36.05 -5.68 17.40
C ARG A 266 -35.73 -5.50 15.91
N GLY A 267 -34.47 -5.25 15.56
CA GLY A 267 -34.01 -5.39 14.17
C GLY A 267 -32.96 -4.42 13.64
N ASN A 268 -32.30 -3.59 14.46
CA ASN A 268 -31.16 -2.82 13.95
C ASN A 268 -29.92 -3.72 13.84
N SER A 269 -29.35 -3.79 12.64
CA SER A 269 -28.09 -4.46 12.27
C SER A 269 -26.86 -4.00 13.08
N LEU A 270 -27.00 -2.97 13.92
CA LEU A 270 -25.99 -2.46 14.85
C LEU A 270 -25.95 -3.20 16.21
N GLY A 271 -26.94 -4.05 16.52
CA GLY A 271 -27.15 -4.61 17.85
C GLY A 271 -26.02 -5.47 18.42
N GLY A 272 -25.26 -6.18 17.57
CA GLY A 272 -24.21 -7.10 18.03
C GLY A 272 -23.03 -6.41 18.74
N LEU A 273 -22.67 -5.19 18.33
CA LEU A 273 -21.56 -4.44 18.93
C LEU A 273 -21.97 -3.84 20.27
N THR A 274 -23.14 -3.20 20.32
CA THR A 274 -23.62 -2.53 21.53
C THR A 274 -23.93 -3.52 22.66
N GLU A 275 -24.41 -4.72 22.32
CA GLU A 275 -24.61 -5.80 23.29
C GLU A 275 -23.26 -6.27 23.90
N ALA A 276 -22.23 -6.44 23.07
CA ALA A 276 -20.89 -6.81 23.54
C ALA A 276 -20.27 -5.76 24.48
N TRP A 277 -20.67 -4.49 24.36
CA TRP A 277 -20.23 -3.40 25.22
C TRP A 277 -21.05 -3.23 26.50
N GLY A 278 -22.18 -3.93 26.64
CA GLY A 278 -23.06 -3.78 27.81
C GLY A 278 -23.79 -2.44 27.89
N LEU A 279 -24.05 -1.81 26.73
CA LEU A 279 -24.70 -0.49 26.58
C LEU A 279 -26.03 -0.60 25.78
N SER A 280 -26.62 -1.79 25.69
CA SER A 280 -27.81 -2.06 24.88
C SER A 280 -29.09 -1.38 25.39
N ASP A 281 -29.06 -0.87 26.61
CA ASP A 281 -30.11 -0.06 27.24
C ASP A 281 -30.08 1.41 26.82
N LEU A 282 -28.99 1.90 26.22
CA LEU A 282 -28.80 3.29 25.82
C LEU A 282 -28.87 3.47 24.30
N HIS A 283 -29.48 4.57 23.85
CA HIS A 283 -29.58 4.92 22.43
C HIS A 283 -28.21 5.34 21.89
N ARG A 284 -27.72 4.60 20.89
CA ARG A 284 -26.45 4.83 20.20
C ARG A 284 -26.68 5.60 18.90
N ILE A 285 -25.91 6.67 18.68
CA ILE A 285 -25.99 7.52 17.48
C ILE A 285 -24.62 7.56 16.80
N ASP A 286 -24.50 6.83 15.70
CA ASP A 286 -23.30 6.81 14.87
C ASP A 286 -23.31 7.95 13.85
N VAL A 287 -22.11 8.45 13.52
CA VAL A 287 -21.91 9.52 12.53
C VAL A 287 -20.74 9.19 11.61
N GLU A 288 -20.69 9.82 10.44
CA GLU A 288 -19.46 9.86 9.66
C GLU A 288 -18.52 10.90 10.28
N GLN A 289 -17.21 10.65 10.30
CA GLN A 289 -16.27 11.55 10.99
C GLN A 289 -16.32 13.01 10.51
N ALA A 290 -16.63 13.22 9.22
CA ALA A 290 -16.80 14.56 8.64
C ALA A 290 -18.01 15.33 9.19
N ASP A 291 -18.98 14.66 9.79
CA ASP A 291 -20.21 15.24 10.36
C ASP A 291 -19.93 16.01 11.67
N ILE A 292 -18.77 15.78 12.29
CA ILE A 292 -18.36 16.44 13.53
C ILE A 292 -18.04 17.92 13.27
N ALA A 293 -17.46 18.27 12.11
CA ALA A 293 -17.19 19.66 11.75
C ALA A 293 -18.45 20.55 11.70
N PRO A 294 -19.52 20.21 10.97
CA PRO A 294 -20.74 21.01 11.01
C PRO A 294 -21.43 20.98 12.38
N LEU A 295 -21.30 19.91 13.18
CA LEU A 295 -21.77 19.91 14.56
C LEU A 295 -21.07 20.98 15.39
N MET A 296 -19.73 21.06 15.31
CA MET A 296 -18.94 22.09 16.00
C MET A 296 -19.34 23.49 15.55
N SER A 297 -19.37 23.77 14.25
CA SER A 297 -19.77 25.08 13.70
C SER A 297 -21.15 25.51 14.20
N PHE A 298 -22.13 24.61 14.19
CA PHE A 298 -23.48 24.90 14.65
C PHE A 298 -23.54 25.21 16.15
N LEU A 299 -22.83 24.44 16.98
CA LEU A 299 -22.86 24.60 18.44
C LEU A 299 -22.36 25.99 18.87
N ILE A 300 -21.25 26.47 18.30
CA ILE A 300 -20.67 27.78 18.66
C ILE A 300 -21.10 28.93 17.73
N GLY A 301 -21.97 28.64 16.75
CA GLY A 301 -22.55 29.64 15.84
C GLY A 301 -21.53 30.33 14.93
N VAL A 302 -20.58 29.57 14.38
CA VAL A 302 -19.59 30.05 13.40
C VAL A 302 -19.90 29.46 12.02
N PRO A 303 -19.40 30.04 10.92
CA PRO A 303 -19.67 29.51 9.59
C PRO A 303 -19.25 28.05 9.41
N TYR A 304 -19.98 27.33 8.57
CA TYR A 304 -19.59 25.98 8.17
C TYR A 304 -18.35 26.04 7.26
N PRO A 305 -17.34 25.16 7.46
CA PRO A 305 -16.13 25.17 6.64
C PRO A 305 -16.45 25.06 5.14
N MET A 306 -15.79 25.85 4.30
CA MET A 306 -16.05 25.95 2.85
C MET A 306 -16.03 24.61 2.12
N ASN A 307 -15.17 23.70 2.55
CA ASN A 307 -14.96 22.40 1.90
C ASN A 307 -15.78 21.27 2.53
N SER A 308 -16.52 21.54 3.61
CA SER A 308 -17.22 20.51 4.37
C SER A 308 -18.27 19.79 3.52
N VAL A 309 -18.18 18.46 3.52
CA VAL A 309 -19.18 17.52 3.00
C VAL A 309 -19.95 16.82 4.12
N GLY A 310 -19.69 17.21 5.38
CA GLY A 310 -20.34 16.66 6.55
C GLY A 310 -21.82 17.03 6.62
N VAL A 311 -22.63 16.08 7.08
CA VAL A 311 -24.06 16.25 7.29
C VAL A 311 -24.31 16.49 8.77
N LEU A 312 -24.95 17.61 9.11
CA LEU A 312 -25.19 17.99 10.50
C LEU A 312 -26.00 16.89 11.24
N PRO A 313 -25.45 16.23 12.27
CA PRO A 313 -26.11 15.11 12.92
C PRO A 313 -27.21 15.59 13.87
N LEU A 314 -28.44 15.70 13.35
CA LEU A 314 -29.58 16.30 14.06
C LEU A 314 -29.95 15.62 15.39
N GLU A 315 -29.60 14.35 15.57
CA GLU A 315 -29.83 13.63 16.82
C GLU A 315 -28.89 14.08 17.95
N TYR A 316 -27.73 14.66 17.62
CA TYR A 316 -26.83 15.32 18.58
C TYR A 316 -27.28 16.74 18.93
N LEU A 317 -28.36 17.27 18.35
CA LEU A 317 -28.85 18.62 18.64
C LEU A 317 -30.04 18.59 19.60
N ALA A 318 -29.92 19.35 20.69
CA ALA A 318 -31.07 19.75 21.49
C ALA A 318 -31.81 20.91 20.79
N GLY A 319 -33.13 20.86 20.75
CA GLY A 319 -33.93 21.91 20.12
C GLY A 319 -35.27 21.41 19.58
N SER A 320 -36.09 22.36 19.16
CA SER A 320 -37.40 22.10 18.55
C SER A 320 -37.24 21.52 17.12
N ALA A 321 -38.32 20.97 16.56
CA ALA A 321 -38.32 20.53 15.16
C ALA A 321 -38.02 21.69 14.18
N HIS A 322 -38.50 22.89 14.50
CA HIS A 322 -38.19 24.12 13.77
C HIS A 322 -36.68 24.40 13.74
N ASP A 323 -36.04 24.35 14.90
CA ASP A 323 -34.61 24.59 15.04
C ASP A 323 -33.79 23.59 14.22
N LYS A 324 -34.18 22.31 14.26
CA LYS A 324 -33.51 21.26 13.50
C LYS A 324 -33.69 21.45 12.00
N ALA A 325 -34.89 21.83 11.54
CA ALA A 325 -35.18 22.09 10.13
C ALA A 325 -34.36 23.27 9.58
N LEU A 326 -34.24 24.37 10.32
CA LEU A 326 -33.38 25.50 9.94
C LEU A 326 -31.91 25.09 9.90
N ALA A 327 -31.43 24.38 10.91
CA ALA A 327 -30.03 23.98 11.03
C ALA A 327 -29.58 23.09 9.86
N ILE A 328 -30.39 22.09 9.49
CA ILE A 328 -30.06 21.21 8.36
C ILE A 328 -30.19 21.94 7.03
N PHE A 329 -31.09 22.91 6.91
CA PHE A 329 -31.22 23.69 5.69
C PHE A 329 -30.01 24.61 5.47
N ASP A 330 -29.46 25.21 6.53
CA ASP A 330 -28.22 26.00 6.43
C ASP A 330 -27.03 25.11 6.03
N ASN A 331 -26.91 23.91 6.61
CA ASN A 331 -25.93 22.92 6.17
C ASN A 331 -26.13 22.50 4.70
N ALA A 332 -27.38 22.32 4.25
CA ALA A 332 -27.69 22.04 2.84
C ALA A 332 -27.28 23.19 1.91
N ARG A 333 -27.45 24.45 2.33
CA ARG A 333 -27.03 25.63 1.57
C ARG A 333 -25.52 25.70 1.41
N GLN A 334 -24.76 25.32 2.44
CA GLN A 334 -23.30 25.24 2.37
C GLN A 334 -22.84 24.25 1.29
N ILE A 335 -23.36 23.02 1.32
CA ILE A 335 -22.99 21.98 0.36
C ILE A 335 -23.49 22.33 -1.06
N LEU A 336 -24.66 22.97 -1.17
CA LEU A 336 -25.18 23.48 -2.44
C LEU A 336 -24.29 24.58 -3.05
N ALA A 337 -23.74 25.47 -2.22
CA ALA A 337 -22.79 26.49 -2.68
C ALA A 337 -21.51 25.84 -3.24
N GLN A 338 -21.00 24.80 -2.57
CA GLN A 338 -19.87 24.01 -3.06
C GLN A 338 -20.17 23.36 -4.43
N TYR A 339 -21.35 22.74 -4.56
CA TYR A 339 -21.81 22.15 -5.83
C TYR A 339 -21.84 23.18 -6.97
N ARG A 340 -22.40 24.37 -6.73
CA ARG A 340 -22.50 25.44 -7.74
C ARG A 340 -21.12 25.89 -8.22
N VAL A 341 -20.19 26.15 -7.30
CA VAL A 341 -18.82 26.54 -7.65
C VAL A 341 -18.16 25.47 -8.51
N LYS A 342 -18.32 24.18 -8.16
CA LYS A 342 -17.72 23.08 -8.92
C LYS A 342 -18.35 22.93 -10.31
N ALA A 343 -19.68 23.06 -10.41
CA ALA A 343 -20.41 23.02 -11.67
C ALA A 343 -19.97 24.14 -12.62
N ASP A 344 -19.87 25.38 -12.11
CA ASP A 344 -19.45 26.54 -12.88
C ASP A 344 -17.99 26.44 -13.33
N SER A 345 -17.11 25.94 -12.46
CA SER A 345 -15.72 25.65 -12.81
C SER A 345 -15.63 24.70 -14.01
N LYS A 346 -16.38 23.58 -13.99
CA LYS A 346 -16.39 22.63 -15.11
C LYS A 346 -17.10 23.17 -16.35
N ARG A 347 -18.11 24.02 -16.20
CA ARG A 347 -18.80 24.66 -17.34
C ARG A 347 -17.86 25.58 -18.13
N ARG A 348 -16.95 26.29 -17.46
CA ARG A 348 -16.00 27.20 -18.10
C ARG A 348 -14.95 26.45 -18.94
N THR A 349 -14.51 25.29 -18.46
CA THR A 349 -13.42 24.55 -19.07
C THR A 349 -13.88 23.43 -19.99
N GLU A 350 -15.15 23.05 -20.03
CA GLU A 350 -15.61 21.91 -20.84
C GLU A 350 -16.35 22.37 -22.12
N PRO A 351 -15.76 22.20 -23.33
CA PRO A 351 -16.42 22.58 -24.58
C PRO A 351 -17.78 21.88 -24.81
N PHE A 352 -17.94 20.67 -24.27
CA PHE A 352 -19.16 19.87 -24.34
C PHE A 352 -19.76 19.63 -22.95
N PHE A 353 -19.93 20.71 -22.17
CA PHE A 353 -20.43 20.63 -20.81
C PHE A 353 -21.83 19.98 -20.72
N LYS A 354 -21.97 19.02 -19.80
CA LYS A 354 -23.22 18.34 -19.46
C LYS A 354 -23.53 18.58 -17.98
N PRO A 355 -24.65 19.23 -17.64
CA PRO A 355 -25.01 19.45 -16.23
C PRO A 355 -25.50 18.15 -15.57
N PHE A 356 -25.36 18.08 -14.25
CA PHE A 356 -25.94 17.01 -13.44
C PHE A 356 -27.46 17.13 -13.38
N LYS A 357 -28.17 16.34 -14.21
CA LYS A 357 -29.63 16.48 -14.44
C LYS A 357 -30.50 16.44 -13.18
N ARG A 358 -30.12 15.69 -12.14
CA ARG A 358 -30.92 15.55 -10.91
C ARG A 358 -30.97 16.84 -10.07
N LEU A 359 -30.05 17.78 -10.31
CA LEU A 359 -30.04 19.12 -9.72
C LEU A 359 -30.14 20.19 -10.81
N ALA A 360 -31.05 20.01 -11.77
CA ALA A 360 -31.32 21.06 -12.77
C ALA A 360 -32.21 22.18 -12.20
N ASN A 361 -33.03 21.88 -11.19
CA ASN A 361 -33.97 22.80 -10.55
C ASN A 361 -33.58 23.07 -9.09
N GLU A 362 -32.29 23.13 -8.78
CA GLU A 362 -31.79 23.25 -7.40
C GLU A 362 -32.29 24.51 -6.68
N GLN A 363 -32.56 25.60 -7.43
CA GLN A 363 -33.16 26.83 -6.91
C GLN A 363 -34.63 26.67 -6.51
N GLU A 364 -35.37 25.79 -7.19
CA GLU A 364 -36.77 25.51 -6.86
C GLU A 364 -36.85 24.65 -5.59
N LEU A 365 -36.02 23.61 -5.49
CA LEU A 365 -35.93 22.77 -4.30
C LEU A 365 -35.55 23.57 -3.04
N ALA A 366 -34.56 24.47 -3.15
CA ALA A 366 -34.19 25.34 -2.02
C ALA A 366 -35.32 26.30 -1.62
N ARG A 367 -36.10 26.82 -2.57
CA ARG A 367 -37.27 27.67 -2.28
C ARG A 367 -38.40 26.88 -1.63
N GLU A 368 -38.65 25.65 -2.08
CA GLU A 368 -39.64 24.76 -1.51
C GLU A 368 -39.33 24.43 -0.05
N ILE A 369 -38.06 24.13 0.28
CA ILE A 369 -37.64 23.89 1.67
C ILE A 369 -37.91 25.12 2.54
N ALA A 370 -37.54 26.31 2.08
CA ALA A 370 -37.80 27.55 2.82
C ALA A 370 -39.32 27.76 3.06
N GLN A 371 -40.15 27.52 2.04
CA GLN A 371 -41.61 27.58 2.16
C GLN A 371 -42.17 26.57 3.17
N LEU A 372 -41.65 25.34 3.22
CA LEU A 372 -42.07 24.34 4.19
C LEU A 372 -41.74 24.76 5.62
N ILE A 373 -40.57 25.40 5.84
CA ILE A 373 -40.21 25.96 7.15
C ILE A 373 -41.19 27.08 7.53
N ASP A 374 -41.50 28.01 6.61
CA ASP A 374 -42.44 29.11 6.84
C ASP A 374 -43.87 28.60 7.14
N LEU A 375 -44.29 27.53 6.45
CA LEU A 375 -45.57 26.84 6.66
C LEU A 375 -45.58 25.92 7.90
N LYS A 376 -44.48 25.85 8.65
CA LYS A 376 -44.31 25.03 9.86
C LYS A 376 -44.31 23.51 9.62
N HIS A 377 -44.07 23.07 8.40
CA HIS A 377 -43.92 21.67 8.01
C HIS A 377 -42.46 21.23 8.20
N TYR A 378 -41.99 21.23 9.45
CA TYR A 378 -40.57 21.07 9.77
C TYR A 378 -40.00 19.69 9.44
N GLN A 379 -40.82 18.64 9.55
CA GLN A 379 -40.38 17.28 9.22
C GLN A 379 -40.13 17.16 7.70
N ASP A 380 -41.08 17.58 6.88
CA ASP A 380 -40.94 17.60 5.41
C ASP A 380 -39.75 18.47 4.97
N ALA A 381 -39.56 19.62 5.61
CA ALA A 381 -38.41 20.51 5.35
C ALA A 381 -37.06 19.83 5.69
N THR A 382 -37.02 19.07 6.79
CA THR A 382 -35.84 18.31 7.21
C THR A 382 -35.52 17.22 6.20
N GLU A 383 -36.53 16.43 5.80
CA GLU A 383 -36.38 15.34 4.83
C GLU A 383 -35.91 15.87 3.46
N LYS A 384 -36.51 16.96 2.97
CA LYS A 384 -36.06 17.61 1.71
C LYS A 384 -34.70 18.26 1.79
N SER A 385 -34.30 18.78 2.96
CA SER A 385 -32.93 19.30 3.15
C SER A 385 -31.90 18.19 3.05
N LEU A 386 -32.16 17.02 3.66
CA LEU A 386 -31.32 15.83 3.53
C LEU A 386 -31.30 15.31 2.09
N GLU A 387 -32.42 15.34 1.38
CA GLU A 387 -32.48 15.02 -0.05
C GLU A 387 -31.58 15.96 -0.87
N LEU A 388 -31.69 17.27 -0.66
CA LEU A 388 -30.86 18.28 -1.32
C LEU A 388 -29.37 18.05 -1.05
N ILE A 389 -28.98 17.76 0.20
CA ILE A 389 -27.60 17.40 0.57
C ILE A 389 -27.14 16.19 -0.24
N SER A 390 -27.93 15.10 -0.23
CA SER A 390 -27.58 13.86 -0.94
C SER A 390 -27.36 14.08 -2.44
N LEU A 391 -28.21 14.91 -3.06
CA LEU A 391 -28.12 15.28 -4.46
C LEU A 391 -26.90 16.15 -4.73
N CYS A 392 -26.56 17.09 -3.85
CA CYS A 392 -25.39 17.94 -3.98
C CYS A 392 -24.10 17.13 -3.89
N LEU A 393 -24.01 16.19 -2.93
CA LEU A 393 -22.86 15.27 -2.80
C LEU A 393 -22.72 14.38 -4.04
N ALA A 394 -23.82 13.85 -4.57
CA ALA A 394 -23.79 13.09 -5.83
C ALA A 394 -23.36 13.96 -7.03
N GLY A 395 -23.80 15.22 -7.08
CA GLY A 395 -23.41 16.19 -8.09
C GLY A 395 -21.94 16.60 -8.01
N LEU A 396 -21.40 16.78 -6.81
CA LEU A 396 -19.97 17.02 -6.57
C LEU A 396 -19.13 15.85 -7.11
N ARG A 397 -19.54 14.61 -6.81
CA ARG A 397 -18.87 13.40 -7.34
C ARG A 397 -18.94 13.32 -8.87
N TYR A 398 -20.06 13.68 -9.47
CA TYR A 398 -20.22 13.74 -10.92
C TYR A 398 -19.19 14.68 -11.57
N TYR A 399 -18.99 15.88 -11.01
CA TYR A 399 -18.02 16.84 -11.55
C TYR A 399 -16.57 16.52 -11.19
N GLN A 400 -16.31 15.82 -10.08
CA GLN A 400 -14.98 15.30 -9.74
C GLN A 400 -14.53 14.22 -10.73
N THR A 401 -15.45 13.34 -11.15
CA THR A 401 -15.17 12.21 -12.06
C THR A 401 -15.45 12.53 -13.54
N TYR A 402 -15.65 13.81 -13.88
CA TYR A 402 -16.10 14.22 -15.21
C TYR A 402 -15.15 13.80 -16.35
N ASP A 403 -13.85 13.84 -16.10
CA ASP A 403 -12.79 13.52 -17.09
C ASP A 403 -12.39 12.03 -17.08
N TRP A 404 -13.02 11.21 -16.23
CA TRP A 404 -12.54 9.88 -15.91
C TRP A 404 -12.50 8.94 -17.11
N LEU A 405 -13.54 8.95 -17.95
CA LEU A 405 -13.62 8.11 -19.15
C LEU A 405 -12.52 8.44 -20.15
N PHE A 406 -12.24 9.73 -20.37
CA PHE A 406 -11.19 10.18 -21.27
C PHE A 406 -9.81 9.69 -20.79
N LEU A 407 -9.48 9.96 -19.52
CA LEU A 407 -8.20 9.56 -18.94
C LEU A 407 -8.03 8.04 -18.90
N ARG A 408 -9.06 7.29 -18.51
CA ARG A 408 -9.04 5.82 -18.54
C ARG A 408 -8.75 5.30 -19.94
N SER A 409 -9.39 5.86 -20.95
CA SER A 409 -9.17 5.45 -22.35
C SER A 409 -7.74 5.72 -22.81
N VAL A 410 -7.20 6.90 -22.51
CA VAL A 410 -5.82 7.28 -22.85
C VAL A 410 -4.80 6.36 -22.19
N ILE A 411 -4.95 6.11 -20.88
CA ILE A 411 -4.07 5.22 -20.11
C ILE A 411 -4.15 3.79 -20.64
N SER A 412 -5.35 3.25 -20.89
CA SER A 412 -5.52 1.90 -21.43
C SER A 412 -4.90 1.75 -22.82
N LEU A 413 -5.09 2.74 -23.71
CA LEU A 413 -4.42 2.75 -25.02
C LEU A 413 -2.90 2.82 -24.87
N GLY A 414 -2.38 3.47 -23.83
CA GLY A 414 -0.96 3.54 -23.52
C GLY A 414 -0.40 2.16 -23.18
N TYR A 415 -0.99 1.47 -22.22
CA TYR A 415 -0.60 0.10 -21.85
C TYR A 415 -0.72 -0.87 -23.03
N LEU A 416 -1.85 -0.86 -23.75
CA LEU A 416 -2.06 -1.74 -24.89
C LEU A 416 -1.07 -1.46 -26.04
N GLY A 417 -0.78 -0.18 -26.31
CA GLY A 417 0.19 0.22 -27.32
C GLY A 417 1.60 -0.25 -26.98
N TRP A 418 2.02 -0.09 -25.72
CA TRP A 418 3.32 -0.56 -25.22
C TRP A 418 3.45 -2.09 -25.28
N VAL A 419 2.44 -2.83 -24.82
CA VAL A 419 2.42 -4.31 -24.88
C VAL A 419 2.48 -4.79 -26.31
N ALA A 420 1.73 -4.16 -27.23
CA ALA A 420 1.76 -4.48 -28.65
C ALA A 420 3.16 -4.23 -29.24
N TYR A 421 3.76 -3.07 -28.96
CA TYR A 421 5.10 -2.72 -29.44
C TYR A 421 6.16 -3.72 -28.94
N GLY A 422 6.17 -4.03 -27.64
CA GLY A 422 7.10 -5.00 -27.05
C GLY A 422 6.92 -6.40 -27.64
N THR A 423 5.69 -6.84 -27.84
CA THR A 423 5.38 -8.14 -28.47
C THR A 423 5.86 -8.20 -29.92
N LEU A 424 5.65 -7.13 -30.70
CA LEU A 424 6.12 -7.06 -32.08
C LEU A 424 7.65 -7.06 -32.16
N PHE A 425 8.32 -6.36 -31.24
CA PHE A 425 9.78 -6.40 -31.14
C PHE A 425 10.30 -7.83 -30.90
N ILE A 426 9.67 -8.55 -29.96
CA ILE A 426 10.00 -9.95 -29.67
C ILE A 426 9.82 -10.84 -30.91
N LEU A 427 8.65 -10.77 -31.56
CA LEU A 427 8.33 -11.60 -32.74
C LEU A 427 9.23 -11.30 -33.94
N ARG A 428 9.63 -10.04 -34.13
CA ARG A 428 10.56 -9.66 -35.18
C ARG A 428 11.98 -10.12 -34.87
N SER A 429 12.36 -10.09 -33.59
CA SER A 429 13.66 -10.57 -33.11
C SER A 429 13.79 -12.10 -33.09
N GLY A 430 12.67 -12.84 -33.09
CA GLY A 430 12.68 -14.30 -33.01
C GLY A 430 11.45 -14.97 -33.63
N ALA A 431 11.73 -16.01 -34.43
CA ALA A 431 10.85 -17.10 -34.88
C ALA A 431 10.21 -17.02 -36.28
N LEU A 432 9.92 -15.85 -36.87
CA LEU A 432 9.34 -15.80 -38.22
C LEU A 432 10.10 -14.81 -39.09
N HIS A 433 10.99 -15.34 -39.93
CA HIS A 433 11.68 -14.58 -40.97
C HIS A 433 10.64 -14.20 -42.04
N VAL A 434 10.02 -13.03 -41.88
CA VAL A 434 9.24 -12.41 -42.95
C VAL A 434 10.23 -11.66 -43.83
N PRO A 435 10.24 -11.89 -45.17
CA PRO A 435 11.14 -11.18 -46.06
C PRO A 435 10.93 -9.66 -45.92
N PRO A 436 12.02 -8.86 -45.96
CA PRO A 436 11.92 -7.42 -45.79
C PRO A 436 10.98 -6.82 -46.84
N THR A 437 10.15 -5.88 -46.40
CA THR A 437 9.32 -5.09 -47.33
C THR A 437 10.23 -4.23 -48.21
N PRO A 438 9.85 -3.97 -49.48
CA PRO A 438 10.60 -3.07 -50.35
C PRO A 438 10.78 -1.69 -49.68
N ASN A 439 11.99 -1.12 -49.75
CA ASN A 439 12.36 0.12 -49.05
C ASN A 439 11.38 1.28 -49.30
N ASP A 440 10.86 1.41 -50.53
CA ASP A 440 9.93 2.49 -50.89
C ASP A 440 8.55 2.35 -50.21
N ALA A 441 8.05 1.12 -50.08
CA ALA A 441 6.78 0.83 -49.40
C ALA A 441 6.91 0.98 -47.88
N ALA A 442 8.08 0.65 -47.33
CA ALA A 442 8.39 0.84 -45.91
C ALA A 442 8.48 2.34 -45.54
N ASP A 443 9.09 3.16 -46.40
CA ASP A 443 9.20 4.61 -46.19
C ASP A 443 7.83 5.31 -46.32
N GLN A 444 7.00 4.91 -47.28
CA GLN A 444 5.66 5.48 -47.45
C GLN A 444 4.72 5.17 -46.27
N HIS A 445 4.73 3.93 -45.76
CA HIS A 445 3.95 3.58 -44.56
C HIS A 445 4.44 4.31 -43.30
N SER A 446 5.75 4.53 -43.17
CA SER A 446 6.32 5.31 -42.07
C SER A 446 5.85 6.77 -42.08
N LYS A 447 5.87 7.41 -43.25
CA LYS A 447 5.35 8.77 -43.44
C LYS A 447 3.86 8.89 -43.11
N GLN A 448 3.05 7.92 -43.55
CA GLN A 448 1.61 7.88 -43.22
C GLN A 448 1.36 7.72 -41.72
N ALA A 449 2.07 6.82 -41.04
CA ALA A 449 1.94 6.62 -39.60
C ALA A 449 2.35 7.87 -38.80
N ASN A 450 3.38 8.59 -39.25
CA ASN A 450 3.83 9.83 -38.62
C ASN A 450 2.84 10.98 -38.84
N ALA A 451 2.32 11.13 -40.06
CA ALA A 451 1.32 12.15 -40.37
C ALA A 451 0.03 11.94 -39.56
N LEU A 452 -0.42 10.69 -39.44
CA LEU A 452 -1.57 10.34 -38.60
C LEU A 452 -1.29 10.63 -37.12
N ALA A 453 -0.14 10.22 -36.59
CA ALA A 453 0.24 10.48 -35.20
C ALA A 453 0.30 11.98 -34.87
N LEU A 454 0.90 12.78 -35.75
CA LEU A 454 0.97 14.24 -35.59
C LEU A 454 -0.42 14.88 -35.66
N GLY A 455 -1.28 14.43 -36.58
CA GLY A 455 -2.66 14.91 -36.70
C GLY A 455 -3.49 14.61 -35.45
N VAL A 456 -3.43 13.36 -34.96
CA VAL A 456 -4.13 12.96 -33.72
C VAL A 456 -3.58 13.73 -32.51
N PHE A 457 -2.26 13.89 -32.41
CA PHE A 457 -1.63 14.68 -31.34
C PHE A 457 -2.09 16.13 -31.38
N ALA A 458 -2.12 16.78 -32.55
CA ALA A 458 -2.55 18.17 -32.69
C ALA A 458 -4.01 18.37 -32.27
N VAL A 459 -4.91 17.45 -32.66
CA VAL A 459 -6.33 17.51 -32.27
C VAL A 459 -6.50 17.34 -30.76
N LEU A 460 -5.86 16.33 -30.16
CA LEU A 460 -5.96 16.10 -28.71
C LEU A 460 -5.25 17.19 -27.91
N PHE A 461 -4.13 17.72 -28.39
CA PHE A 461 -3.44 18.86 -27.79
C PHE A 461 -4.36 20.09 -27.77
N PHE A 462 -4.99 20.42 -28.90
CA PHE A 462 -5.92 21.55 -28.97
C PHE A 462 -7.14 21.33 -28.07
N PHE A 463 -7.68 20.10 -28.02
CA PHE A 463 -8.76 19.75 -27.10
C PHE A 463 -8.38 19.95 -25.63
N LEU A 464 -7.18 19.52 -25.21
CA LEU A 464 -6.67 19.73 -23.85
C LEU A 464 -6.38 21.20 -23.55
N TYR A 465 -5.91 21.96 -24.54
CA TYR A 465 -5.65 23.39 -24.43
C TYR A 465 -6.94 24.17 -24.18
N CYS A 466 -8.00 23.91 -24.95
CA CYS A 466 -9.32 24.48 -24.73
C CYS A 466 -9.91 24.11 -23.36
N LYS A 467 -9.50 22.97 -22.80
CA LYS A 467 -9.92 22.51 -21.47
C LYS A 467 -9.10 23.07 -20.31
N GLU A 468 -8.09 23.89 -20.58
CA GLU A 468 -7.10 24.35 -19.58
C GLU A 468 -6.54 23.18 -18.75
N SER A 469 -6.31 22.04 -19.41
CA SER A 469 -5.93 20.81 -18.72
C SER A 469 -4.51 20.90 -18.13
N PRO A 470 -4.22 20.20 -17.02
CA PRO A 470 -2.87 20.16 -16.45
C PRO A 470 -1.82 19.65 -17.44
N GLY A 471 -0.59 20.15 -17.34
CA GLY A 471 0.54 19.78 -18.21
C GLY A 471 0.77 18.27 -18.34
N LEU A 472 0.50 17.50 -17.28
CA LEU A 472 0.62 16.04 -17.28
C LEU A 472 -0.29 15.34 -18.29
N TYR A 473 -1.47 15.90 -18.61
CA TYR A 473 -2.40 15.27 -19.55
C TYR A 473 -1.84 15.23 -20.97
N TYR A 474 -1.01 16.21 -21.33
CA TYR A 474 -0.30 16.24 -22.61
C TYR A 474 0.72 15.11 -22.71
N GLY A 475 1.40 14.80 -21.60
CA GLY A 475 2.27 13.62 -21.50
C GLY A 475 1.48 12.31 -21.65
N TYR A 476 0.31 12.22 -21.00
CA TYR A 476 -0.55 11.04 -21.09
C TYR A 476 -1.05 10.76 -22.50
N ILE A 477 -1.39 11.77 -23.31
CA ILE A 477 -1.79 11.54 -24.71
C ILE A 477 -0.59 11.23 -25.63
N ALA A 478 0.59 11.79 -25.36
CA ALA A 478 1.77 11.58 -26.20
C ALA A 478 2.23 10.12 -26.19
N PHE A 479 2.18 9.47 -25.02
CA PHE A 479 2.62 8.10 -24.81
C PHE A 479 1.90 7.07 -25.72
N PRO A 480 0.56 6.91 -25.70
CA PRO A 480 -0.14 5.99 -26.60
C PRO A 480 0.07 6.36 -28.07
N ILE A 481 0.08 7.65 -28.43
CA ILE A 481 0.26 8.08 -29.82
C ILE A 481 1.60 7.59 -30.37
N TYR A 482 2.67 7.72 -29.59
CA TYR A 482 4.00 7.24 -29.96
C TYR A 482 3.99 5.72 -30.22
N PHE A 483 3.57 4.91 -29.24
CA PHE A 483 3.66 3.45 -29.37
C PHE A 483 2.72 2.89 -30.44
N TRP A 484 1.52 3.45 -30.60
CA TRP A 484 0.64 3.05 -31.69
C TRP A 484 1.19 3.48 -33.05
N SER A 485 1.87 4.62 -33.16
CA SER A 485 2.58 5.00 -34.39
C SER A 485 3.66 3.96 -34.73
N GLU A 486 4.49 3.54 -33.76
CA GLU A 486 5.50 2.50 -33.98
C GLU A 486 4.90 1.15 -34.39
N CYS A 487 3.77 0.75 -33.80
CA CYS A 487 3.02 -0.45 -34.20
C CYS A 487 2.50 -0.34 -35.64
N LEU A 488 1.95 0.82 -36.02
CA LEU A 488 1.42 1.08 -37.36
C LEU A 488 2.51 1.07 -38.44
N ARG A 489 3.72 1.54 -38.12
CA ARG A 489 4.88 1.44 -39.02
C ARG A 489 5.23 -0.02 -39.36
N GLN A 490 4.87 -0.96 -38.49
CA GLN A 490 5.10 -2.39 -38.68
C GLN A 490 3.91 -3.13 -39.33
N ARG A 491 2.90 -2.41 -39.85
CA ARG A 491 1.71 -3.00 -40.47
C ARG A 491 2.00 -4.10 -41.50
N PRO A 492 2.99 -4.00 -42.42
CA PRO A 492 3.27 -5.07 -43.38
C PRO A 492 3.72 -6.38 -42.72
N TYR A 493 4.54 -6.27 -41.66
CA TYR A 493 4.99 -7.42 -40.88
C TYR A 493 3.81 -8.08 -40.15
N ILE A 494 2.95 -7.28 -39.52
CA ILE A 494 1.74 -7.76 -38.84
C ILE A 494 0.82 -8.50 -39.81
N SER A 495 0.59 -7.95 -41.01
CA SER A 495 -0.25 -8.60 -42.02
C SER A 495 0.34 -9.94 -42.50
N ALA A 496 1.66 -10.02 -42.68
CA ALA A 496 2.33 -11.25 -43.08
C ALA A 496 2.31 -12.33 -41.98
N LEU A 497 2.49 -11.92 -40.72
CA LEU A 497 2.37 -12.79 -39.57
C LEU A 497 0.95 -13.35 -39.45
N ALA A 498 -0.06 -12.49 -39.54
CA ALA A 498 -1.47 -12.88 -39.47
C ALA A 498 -1.83 -13.86 -40.59
N SER A 499 -1.38 -13.61 -41.83
CA SER A 499 -1.63 -14.54 -42.95
C SER A 499 -0.97 -15.90 -42.73
N ASN A 500 0.27 -15.95 -42.23
CA ASN A 500 0.98 -17.21 -41.98
C ASN A 500 0.28 -18.06 -40.90
N VAL A 501 -0.14 -17.43 -39.79
CA VAL A 501 -0.87 -18.13 -38.72
C VAL A 501 -2.24 -18.60 -39.21
N MET A 502 -2.98 -17.77 -39.95
CA MET A 502 -4.32 -18.11 -40.46
C MET A 502 -4.30 -19.22 -41.53
N GLN A 503 -3.23 -19.31 -42.32
CA GLN A 503 -3.07 -20.37 -43.33
C GLN A 503 -2.82 -21.75 -42.69
N ASN A 504 -2.16 -21.81 -41.53
CA ASN A 504 -1.93 -23.06 -40.80
C ASN A 504 -2.89 -23.22 -39.61
N ARG A 505 -4.08 -23.81 -39.86
CA ARG A 505 -5.11 -24.01 -38.83
C ARG A 505 -4.59 -24.69 -37.55
N LYS A 506 -3.65 -25.65 -37.66
CA LYS A 506 -3.08 -26.34 -36.48
C LYS A 506 -2.25 -25.38 -35.63
N GLU A 507 -1.45 -24.53 -36.25
CA GLU A 507 -0.66 -23.51 -35.55
C GLU A 507 -1.55 -22.40 -34.98
N ALA A 508 -2.60 -21.98 -35.71
CA ALA A 508 -3.59 -21.04 -35.18
C ALA A 508 -4.27 -21.57 -33.91
N TYR A 509 -4.76 -22.81 -33.92
CA TYR A 509 -5.37 -23.42 -32.73
C TYR A 509 -4.36 -23.55 -31.58
N ARG A 510 -3.12 -23.95 -31.87
CA ARG A 510 -2.06 -24.06 -30.84
C ARG A 510 -1.70 -22.70 -30.24
N ALA A 511 -1.57 -21.67 -31.07
CA ALA A 511 -1.31 -20.31 -30.63
C ALA A 511 -2.48 -19.77 -29.79
N ALA A 512 -3.72 -19.92 -30.26
CA ALA A 512 -4.92 -19.50 -29.54
C ALA A 512 -5.04 -20.21 -28.18
N ALA A 513 -4.82 -21.53 -28.13
CA ALA A 513 -4.85 -22.30 -26.89
C ALA A 513 -3.74 -21.88 -25.92
N THR A 514 -2.54 -21.57 -26.43
CA THR A 514 -1.42 -21.09 -25.61
C THR A 514 -1.71 -19.70 -25.04
N VAL A 515 -2.24 -18.79 -25.85
CA VAL A 515 -2.64 -17.45 -25.41
C VAL A 515 -3.76 -17.53 -24.38
N LEU A 516 -4.78 -18.36 -24.61
CA LEU A 516 -5.87 -18.56 -23.66
C LEU A 516 -5.35 -19.11 -22.32
N PHE A 517 -4.50 -20.14 -22.36
CA PHE A 517 -3.86 -20.68 -21.14
C PHE A 517 -3.05 -19.61 -20.41
N TYR A 518 -2.33 -18.76 -21.14
CA TYR A 518 -1.54 -17.68 -20.58
C TYR A 518 -2.43 -16.61 -19.92
N ILE A 519 -3.54 -16.21 -20.55
CA ILE A 519 -4.51 -15.27 -19.96
C ILE A 519 -5.11 -15.85 -18.68
N VAL A 520 -5.52 -17.12 -18.69
CA VAL A 520 -6.05 -17.78 -17.49
C VAL A 520 -5.01 -17.82 -16.37
N ALA A 521 -3.75 -18.11 -16.69
CA ALA A 521 -2.66 -18.08 -15.72
C ALA A 521 -2.46 -16.68 -15.12
N LEU A 522 -2.50 -15.62 -15.94
CA LEU A 522 -2.42 -14.23 -15.46
C LEU A 522 -3.61 -13.86 -14.57
N GLU A 523 -4.83 -14.24 -14.92
CA GLU A 523 -6.02 -13.98 -14.08
C GLU A 523 -5.93 -14.70 -12.73
N ILE A 524 -5.38 -15.92 -12.68
CA ILE A 524 -5.10 -16.62 -11.42
C ILE A 524 -4.05 -15.85 -10.59
N LEU A 525 -3.01 -15.29 -11.22
CA LEU A 525 -2.02 -14.46 -10.54
C LEU A 525 -2.62 -13.14 -10.04
N VAL A 526 -3.49 -12.49 -10.80
CA VAL A 526 -4.25 -11.30 -10.35
C VAL A 526 -5.11 -11.67 -9.13
N TYR A 527 -5.83 -12.79 -9.20
CA TYR A 527 -6.64 -13.29 -8.08
C TYR A 527 -5.80 -13.55 -6.81
N SER A 528 -4.52 -13.91 -6.94
CA SER A 528 -3.64 -14.13 -5.80
C SER A 528 -3.43 -12.89 -4.90
N TYR A 529 -3.66 -11.68 -5.42
CA TYR A 529 -3.65 -10.45 -4.62
C TYR A 529 -4.88 -10.31 -3.72
N PHE A 530 -6.00 -10.90 -4.12
CA PHE A 530 -7.21 -10.97 -3.30
C PHE A 530 -7.17 -12.17 -2.36
N ASN A 531 -6.65 -13.31 -2.84
CA ASN A 531 -6.49 -14.51 -2.04
C ASN A 531 -5.21 -15.26 -2.40
N ARG A 532 -4.14 -14.98 -1.65
CA ARG A 532 -2.83 -15.61 -1.84
C ARG A 532 -2.81 -17.12 -1.67
N GLN A 533 -3.82 -17.72 -1.02
CA GLN A 533 -3.90 -19.18 -0.86
C GLN A 533 -3.98 -19.89 -2.22
N ILE A 534 -4.41 -19.21 -3.29
CA ILE A 534 -4.43 -19.76 -4.65
C ILE A 534 -3.02 -20.12 -5.18
N LEU A 535 -1.96 -19.57 -4.61
CA LEU A 535 -0.58 -19.91 -4.98
C LEU A 535 -0.21 -21.34 -4.55
N THR A 536 -0.85 -21.87 -3.51
CA THR A 536 -0.66 -23.25 -3.05
C THR A 536 -1.05 -24.27 -4.12
N PRO A 537 -2.29 -24.29 -4.67
CA PRO A 537 -2.62 -25.19 -5.77
C PRO A 537 -1.81 -24.90 -7.05
N CYS A 538 -1.37 -23.67 -7.30
CA CYS A 538 -0.45 -23.38 -8.41
C CYS A 538 0.91 -24.08 -8.23
N LEU A 539 1.46 -24.06 -7.01
CA LEU A 539 2.68 -24.79 -6.68
C LEU A 539 2.49 -26.31 -6.70
N TRP A 540 1.30 -26.82 -6.36
CA TRP A 540 0.98 -28.25 -6.53
C TRP A 540 0.90 -28.65 -7.99
N PHE A 541 0.26 -27.83 -8.83
CA PHE A 541 0.21 -28.04 -10.28
C PHE A 541 1.64 -28.07 -10.86
N LEU A 542 2.46 -27.08 -10.51
CA LEU A 542 3.85 -26.98 -10.96
C LEU A 542 4.73 -28.13 -10.41
N GLY A 543 4.51 -28.53 -9.16
CA GLY A 543 5.26 -29.60 -8.50
C GLY A 543 4.91 -31.00 -9.03
N LEU A 544 3.61 -31.32 -9.11
CA LEU A 544 3.12 -32.68 -9.36
C LEU A 544 2.80 -32.96 -10.82
N LEU A 545 2.21 -32.01 -11.55
CA LEU A 545 1.70 -32.23 -12.91
C LEU A 545 2.73 -31.87 -13.99
N TRP A 546 3.51 -30.82 -13.81
CA TRP A 546 4.53 -30.45 -14.79
C TRP A 546 5.55 -31.57 -15.06
N PRO A 547 6.11 -32.28 -14.05
CA PRO A 547 7.00 -33.41 -14.31
C PRO A 547 6.35 -34.55 -15.10
N GLN A 548 5.02 -34.72 -15.05
CA GLN A 548 4.33 -35.74 -15.83
C GLN A 548 4.33 -35.46 -17.33
N THR A 549 4.54 -34.20 -17.71
CA THR A 549 4.68 -33.79 -19.12
C THR A 549 6.05 -34.17 -19.72
N PHE A 550 7.00 -34.62 -18.89
CA PHE A 550 8.35 -34.95 -19.34
C PHE A 550 8.39 -36.32 -20.05
N PRO A 551 9.27 -36.49 -21.05
CA PRO A 551 9.52 -37.78 -21.65
C PRO A 551 9.86 -38.85 -20.60
N ILE A 552 9.42 -40.09 -20.83
CA ILE A 552 9.56 -41.20 -19.86
C ILE A 552 11.02 -41.42 -19.47
N HIS A 553 11.95 -41.33 -20.43
CA HIS A 553 13.39 -41.52 -20.17
C HIS A 553 13.97 -40.44 -19.25
N VAL A 554 13.59 -39.17 -19.46
CA VAL A 554 13.99 -38.04 -18.60
C VAL A 554 13.51 -38.26 -17.17
N ARG A 555 12.27 -38.72 -16.99
CA ARG A 555 11.71 -39.05 -15.67
C ARG A 555 12.46 -40.19 -14.99
N SER A 556 12.84 -41.24 -15.72
CA SER A 556 13.56 -42.37 -15.14
C SER A 556 15.00 -42.07 -14.73
N GLU A 557 15.71 -41.24 -15.50
CA GLU A 557 17.11 -40.91 -15.24
C GLU A 557 17.28 -39.87 -14.12
N ASN A 558 16.27 -39.03 -13.89
CA ASN A 558 16.35 -37.88 -12.97
C ASN A 558 15.40 -38.00 -11.76
N ARG A 559 15.07 -39.22 -11.33
CA ARG A 559 14.10 -39.47 -10.24
C ARG A 559 14.39 -38.67 -8.96
N THR A 560 15.65 -38.65 -8.51
CA THR A 560 16.04 -37.91 -7.30
C THR A 560 15.79 -36.41 -7.43
N LEU A 561 16.15 -35.81 -8.57
CA LEU A 561 15.93 -34.38 -8.80
C LEU A 561 14.44 -34.04 -8.86
N ILE A 562 13.63 -34.89 -9.49
CA ILE A 562 12.17 -34.73 -9.54
C ILE A 562 11.54 -34.87 -8.14
N SER A 563 12.00 -35.83 -7.32
CA SER A 563 11.53 -35.95 -5.94
C SER A 563 11.87 -34.72 -5.10
N VAL A 564 13.08 -34.16 -5.25
CA VAL A 564 13.49 -32.92 -4.56
C VAL A 564 12.68 -31.71 -5.06
N TRP A 565 12.38 -31.63 -6.36
CA TRP A 565 11.50 -30.61 -6.94
C TRP A 565 10.10 -30.66 -6.32
N VAL A 566 9.48 -31.84 -6.30
CA VAL A 566 8.15 -32.06 -5.71
C VAL A 566 8.16 -31.66 -4.24
N ALA A 567 9.14 -32.15 -3.46
CA ALA A 567 9.25 -31.84 -2.04
C ALA A 567 9.43 -30.34 -1.79
N SER A 568 10.25 -29.65 -2.60
CA SER A 568 10.48 -28.21 -2.47
C SER A 568 9.23 -27.40 -2.81
N CYS A 569 8.48 -27.79 -3.86
CA CYS A 569 7.21 -27.16 -4.22
C CYS A 569 6.16 -27.35 -3.13
N LEU A 570 6.01 -28.57 -2.60
CA LEU A 570 5.06 -28.87 -1.51
C LEU A 570 5.41 -28.12 -0.23
N ALA A 571 6.70 -28.09 0.16
CA ALA A 571 7.14 -27.32 1.32
C ALA A 571 6.88 -25.82 1.14
N THR A 572 7.19 -25.27 -0.03
CA THR A 572 6.94 -23.84 -0.34
C THR A 572 5.44 -23.52 -0.40
N SER A 573 4.60 -24.50 -0.74
CA SER A 573 3.14 -24.33 -0.84
C SER A 573 2.43 -24.14 0.51
N VAL A 574 3.11 -24.37 1.63
CA VAL A 574 2.56 -24.13 2.98
C VAL A 574 2.49 -22.63 3.29
N PHE A 575 3.48 -21.85 2.86
CA PHE A 575 3.62 -20.44 3.27
C PHE A 575 2.47 -19.52 2.83
N PRO A 576 1.87 -19.67 1.62
CA PRO A 576 0.68 -18.90 1.26
C PRO A 576 -0.55 -19.17 2.15
N LEU A 577 -0.58 -20.30 2.87
CA LEU A 577 -1.66 -20.65 3.82
C LEU A 577 -1.44 -20.05 5.22
N LEU A 578 -0.20 -19.71 5.58
CA LEU A 578 0.15 -19.14 6.90
C LEU A 578 -0.23 -17.67 6.97
N SER A 579 -0.66 -17.17 8.13
CA SER A 579 -1.03 -15.76 8.33
C SER A 579 0.01 -14.77 7.79
N ALA A 580 -0.48 -13.69 7.15
CA ALA A 580 0.33 -12.58 6.68
C ALA A 580 0.75 -11.69 7.85
N GLU A 581 -0.16 -11.56 8.82
CA GLU A 581 0.05 -10.91 10.10
C GLU A 581 0.85 -11.86 10.99
N LYS A 582 2.13 -11.54 11.16
CA LYS A 582 3.08 -12.37 11.91
C LYS A 582 3.24 -11.80 13.30
N ARG A 583 3.15 -12.67 14.30
CA ARG A 583 3.64 -12.35 15.64
C ARG A 583 5.10 -12.75 15.73
N GLU A 584 5.87 -11.97 16.47
CA GLU A 584 7.26 -12.30 16.78
C GLU A 584 7.34 -13.70 17.41
N ASN A 585 8.16 -14.57 16.82
CA ASN A 585 8.36 -15.94 17.25
C ASN A 585 9.84 -16.31 17.07
N SER A 586 10.61 -16.09 18.13
CA SER A 586 12.05 -16.36 18.18
C SER A 586 12.41 -17.81 17.85
N LEU A 587 11.54 -18.78 18.14
CA LEU A 587 11.78 -20.19 17.82
C LEU A 587 11.77 -20.43 16.31
N LEU A 588 10.80 -19.86 15.58
CA LEU A 588 10.72 -19.99 14.12
C LEU A 588 11.90 -19.30 13.43
N VAL A 589 12.33 -18.15 13.94
CA VAL A 589 13.54 -17.46 13.46
C VAL A 589 14.78 -18.33 13.66
N ALA A 590 14.94 -18.92 14.85
CA ALA A 590 16.06 -19.81 15.17
C ALA A 590 16.06 -21.07 14.29
N LEU A 591 14.91 -21.72 14.12
CA LEU A 591 14.76 -22.90 13.24
C LEU A 591 15.09 -22.58 11.79
N GLY A 592 14.64 -21.42 11.28
CA GLY A 592 15.01 -20.93 9.96
C GLY A 592 16.52 -20.67 9.83
N GLY A 593 17.12 -20.04 10.83
CA GLY A 593 18.57 -19.81 10.87
C GLY A 593 19.38 -21.12 10.89
N VAL A 594 18.94 -22.12 11.65
CA VAL A 594 19.54 -23.47 11.64
C VAL A 594 19.41 -24.10 10.25
N ALA A 595 18.26 -23.99 9.59
CA ALA A 595 18.07 -24.50 8.24
C ALA A 595 19.03 -23.83 7.22
N VAL A 596 19.25 -22.51 7.31
CA VAL A 596 20.25 -21.78 6.52
C VAL A 596 21.65 -22.35 6.77
N VAL A 597 22.05 -22.51 8.04
CA VAL A 597 23.36 -23.05 8.42
C VAL A 597 23.57 -24.46 7.85
N LEU A 598 22.59 -25.35 7.99
CA LEU A 598 22.65 -26.72 7.45
C LEU A 598 22.76 -26.72 5.92
N SER A 599 22.02 -25.85 5.24
CA SER A 599 22.11 -25.71 3.77
C SER A 599 23.48 -25.18 3.33
N GLY A 600 24.08 -24.26 4.10
CA GLY A 600 25.43 -23.74 3.86
C GLY A 600 26.53 -24.78 4.08
N ILE A 601 26.40 -25.61 5.13
CA ILE A 601 27.29 -26.76 5.36
C ILE A 601 27.16 -27.77 4.21
N TYR A 602 25.93 -28.05 3.75
CA TYR A 602 25.72 -28.92 2.59
C TYR A 602 26.38 -28.35 1.33
N ALA A 603 26.23 -27.06 1.07
CA ALA A 603 26.88 -26.38 -0.05
C ALA A 603 28.42 -26.46 0.06
N TYR A 604 28.98 -26.21 1.24
CA TYR A 604 30.41 -26.33 1.53
C TYR A 604 30.95 -27.72 1.17
N VAL A 605 30.23 -28.78 1.52
CA VAL A 605 30.65 -30.17 1.27
C VAL A 605 30.47 -30.57 -0.20
N ARG A 606 29.40 -30.13 -0.86
CA ARG A 606 29.02 -30.65 -2.20
C ARG A 606 29.51 -29.82 -3.37
N LEU A 607 29.67 -28.50 -3.22
CA LEU A 607 30.14 -27.62 -4.30
C LEU A 607 31.50 -28.04 -4.90
N PRO A 608 32.51 -28.49 -4.13
CA PRO A 608 33.79 -28.95 -4.70
C PRO A 608 33.60 -30.08 -5.72
N SER A 609 32.74 -31.05 -5.42
CA SER A 609 32.50 -32.21 -6.27
C SER A 609 31.77 -31.87 -7.58
N TYR A 610 30.88 -30.87 -7.56
CA TYR A 610 30.19 -30.40 -8.76
C TYR A 610 31.09 -29.52 -9.64
N THR A 611 31.87 -28.64 -9.01
CA THR A 611 32.74 -27.70 -9.73
C THR A 611 33.95 -28.36 -10.37
N ALA A 612 34.50 -29.41 -9.76
CA ALA A 612 35.64 -30.16 -10.31
C ALA A 612 35.31 -31.03 -11.52
N ARG A 613 34.03 -31.37 -11.75
CA ARG A 613 33.61 -32.38 -12.72
C ARG A 613 33.29 -31.82 -14.13
N GLU A 614 33.10 -30.51 -14.25
CA GLU A 614 32.55 -29.87 -15.47
C GLU A 614 33.41 -28.73 -16.05
N LEU A 615 34.63 -28.49 -15.55
CA LEU A 615 35.55 -27.50 -16.13
C LEU A 615 36.40 -28.15 -17.25
N PRO A 616 36.45 -27.60 -18.48
CA PRO A 616 37.30 -28.14 -19.55
C PRO A 616 38.79 -28.01 -19.20
N GLU A 617 39.55 -29.11 -19.32
CA GLU A 617 41.02 -29.13 -19.17
C GLU A 617 41.78 -28.34 -20.26
N THR A 618 41.07 -27.73 -21.21
CA THR A 618 41.64 -27.14 -22.43
C THR A 618 41.52 -25.62 -22.46
N SER A 619 42.27 -24.94 -21.59
CA SER A 619 42.81 -23.63 -21.95
C SER A 619 44.09 -23.36 -21.18
N THR A 620 45.20 -23.61 -21.88
CA THR A 620 46.50 -22.92 -21.83
C THR A 620 46.99 -22.38 -20.49
N LYS A 621 48.17 -22.90 -20.10
CA LYS A 621 49.23 -22.21 -19.37
C LYS A 621 49.20 -20.69 -19.64
N SER A 622 48.57 -19.95 -18.75
CA SER A 622 48.58 -18.49 -18.72
C SER A 622 48.54 -18.08 -17.25
N THR A 623 49.66 -17.51 -16.83
CA THR A 623 49.94 -16.93 -15.53
C THR A 623 48.95 -15.81 -15.19
N ALA A 624 47.85 -16.16 -14.53
CA ALA A 624 47.10 -15.25 -13.68
C ALA A 624 46.48 -16.09 -12.55
N ALA A 625 47.00 -15.91 -11.34
CA ALA A 625 46.63 -16.52 -10.06
C ALA A 625 45.19 -17.10 -9.98
N GLY A 626 45.02 -18.33 -10.48
CA GLY A 626 43.82 -19.13 -10.26
C GLY A 626 43.82 -19.60 -8.81
N SER A 627 42.97 -19.01 -7.97
CA SER A 627 42.81 -19.45 -6.58
C SER A 627 42.43 -20.94 -6.54
N LYS A 628 43.20 -21.74 -5.80
CA LYS A 628 42.94 -23.18 -5.61
C LYS A 628 41.47 -23.41 -5.22
N PRO A 629 40.82 -24.52 -5.59
CA PRO A 629 39.43 -24.83 -5.19
C PRO A 629 39.20 -24.73 -3.68
N ALA A 630 40.24 -24.96 -2.85
CA ALA A 630 40.19 -24.75 -1.41
C ALA A 630 39.93 -23.29 -0.97
N ASN A 631 40.37 -22.28 -1.74
CA ASN A 631 40.09 -20.86 -1.45
C ASN A 631 38.66 -20.46 -1.89
N GLN A 632 38.10 -21.15 -2.89
CA GLN A 632 36.78 -20.84 -3.44
C GLN A 632 35.61 -21.19 -2.51
N VAL A 633 35.82 -22.06 -1.52
CA VAL A 633 34.80 -22.54 -0.58
C VAL A 633 34.96 -21.92 0.82
N ARG A 634 36.09 -21.23 1.10
CA ARG A 634 36.30 -20.50 2.36
C ARG A 634 35.26 -19.40 2.59
N ILE A 635 34.81 -18.74 1.52
CA ILE A 635 33.79 -17.69 1.59
C ILE A 635 32.45 -18.24 2.12
N VAL A 636 32.12 -19.48 1.78
CA VAL A 636 30.91 -20.17 2.26
C VAL A 636 30.98 -20.38 3.78
N LEU A 637 32.16 -20.72 4.33
CA LEU A 637 32.34 -20.85 5.79
C LEU A 637 32.16 -19.53 6.52
N VAL A 638 32.69 -18.42 5.96
CA VAL A 638 32.51 -17.09 6.52
C VAL A 638 31.03 -16.71 6.56
N GLN A 639 30.30 -16.95 5.47
CA GLN A 639 28.86 -16.66 5.39
C GLN A 639 28.03 -17.52 6.36
N VAL A 640 28.40 -18.80 6.56
CA VAL A 640 27.80 -19.67 7.58
C VAL A 640 28.05 -19.11 8.99
N GLY A 641 29.27 -18.62 9.28
CA GLY A 641 29.58 -17.95 10.54
C GLY A 641 28.73 -16.68 10.77
N LEU A 642 28.56 -15.85 9.74
CA LEU A 642 27.70 -14.67 9.79
C LEU A 642 26.23 -15.02 10.03
N ALA A 643 25.74 -16.13 9.47
CA ALA A 643 24.38 -16.61 9.72
C ALA A 643 24.19 -17.03 11.20
N ILE A 644 25.17 -17.71 11.80
CA ILE A 644 25.14 -18.08 13.22
C ILE A 644 25.12 -16.82 14.10
N ILE A 645 26.00 -15.85 13.83
CA ILE A 645 26.05 -14.57 14.56
C ILE A 645 24.71 -13.85 14.46
N SER A 646 24.10 -13.82 13.27
CA SER A 646 22.81 -13.15 13.06
C SER A 646 21.69 -13.78 13.89
N VAL A 647 21.64 -15.12 14.01
CA VAL A 647 20.67 -15.80 14.89
C VAL A 647 20.88 -15.39 16.35
N LEU A 648 22.12 -15.39 16.83
CA LEU A 648 22.42 -15.04 18.23
C LEU A 648 22.06 -13.58 18.54
N VAL A 649 22.42 -12.64 17.66
CA VAL A 649 22.09 -11.21 17.78
C VAL A 649 20.58 -11.00 17.77
N THR A 650 19.86 -11.70 16.88
CA THR A 650 18.39 -11.59 16.84
C THR A 650 17.79 -12.05 18.17
N LEU A 651 18.20 -13.21 18.70
CA LEU A 651 17.67 -13.76 19.96
C LEU A 651 17.97 -12.87 21.18
N ASP A 652 19.21 -12.38 21.32
CA ASP A 652 19.59 -11.49 22.43
C ASP A 652 18.86 -10.14 22.35
N THR A 653 18.76 -9.57 21.14
CA THR A 653 18.02 -8.32 20.94
C THR A 653 16.54 -8.47 21.28
N THR A 654 15.89 -9.56 20.82
CA THR A 654 14.50 -9.84 21.19
C THR A 654 14.34 -9.86 22.70
N TYR A 655 15.18 -10.64 23.39
CA TYR A 655 15.10 -10.81 24.84
C TYR A 655 15.23 -9.48 25.58
N ARG A 656 16.19 -8.63 25.20
CA ARG A 656 16.46 -7.35 25.84
C ARG A 656 15.38 -6.29 25.63
N LEU A 657 14.75 -6.28 24.46
CA LEU A 657 13.60 -5.42 24.17
C LEU A 657 12.39 -5.83 25.01
N HIS A 658 12.09 -7.13 25.11
CA HIS A 658 11.04 -7.65 26.02
C HIS A 658 11.34 -7.33 27.48
N ALA A 659 12.61 -7.36 27.88
CA ALA A 659 13.05 -6.98 29.22
C ALA A 659 13.08 -5.46 29.48
N LYS A 660 12.68 -4.62 28.51
CA LYS A 660 12.70 -3.14 28.57
C LYS A 660 14.09 -2.56 28.90
N THR A 661 15.15 -3.24 28.46
CA THR A 661 16.56 -2.78 28.66
C THR A 661 17.13 -2.00 27.47
N GLY A 662 16.33 -1.80 26.42
CA GLY A 662 16.71 -1.09 25.19
C GLY A 662 17.54 -1.94 24.22
N LEU A 663 17.94 -1.34 23.09
CA LEU A 663 18.78 -1.96 22.06
C LEU A 663 20.28 -1.79 22.41
N PRO A 664 21.05 -2.88 22.63
CA PRO A 664 22.48 -2.77 22.90
C PRO A 664 23.28 -2.24 21.71
N LEU A 665 24.20 -1.31 21.96
CA LEU A 665 25.11 -0.76 20.94
C LEU A 665 25.94 -1.82 20.23
N LEU A 666 26.35 -2.90 20.94
CA LEU A 666 27.10 -3.99 20.35
C LEU A 666 26.26 -4.75 19.30
N ASN A 667 25.02 -5.11 19.64
CA ASN A 667 24.11 -5.79 18.73
C ASN A 667 23.81 -4.92 17.52
N GLN A 668 23.54 -3.63 17.75
CA GLN A 668 23.32 -2.66 16.69
C GLN A 668 24.52 -2.58 15.73
N SER A 669 25.74 -2.49 16.26
CA SER A 669 26.97 -2.44 15.46
C SER A 669 27.20 -3.71 14.64
N ILE A 670 26.90 -4.88 15.21
CA ILE A 670 26.98 -6.16 14.49
C ILE A 670 25.96 -6.19 13.36
N SER A 671 24.70 -5.78 13.61
CA SER A 671 23.64 -5.75 12.58
C SER A 671 24.05 -4.92 11.37
N TRP A 672 24.58 -3.70 11.58
CA TRP A 672 25.07 -2.84 10.50
C TRP A 672 26.27 -3.44 9.75
N SER A 673 27.18 -4.10 10.47
CA SER A 673 28.33 -4.78 9.87
C SER A 673 27.91 -5.97 8.99
N VAL A 674 26.94 -6.77 9.45
CA VAL A 674 26.36 -7.87 8.68
C VAL A 674 25.68 -7.34 7.41
N LEU A 675 24.93 -6.24 7.51
CA LEU A 675 24.31 -5.59 6.36
C LEU A 675 25.34 -5.15 5.30
N ALA A 676 26.42 -4.49 5.72
CA ALA A 676 27.51 -4.10 4.83
C ALA A 676 28.15 -5.33 4.15
N SER A 677 28.36 -6.41 4.91
CA SER A 677 28.97 -7.64 4.38
C SER A 677 28.13 -8.31 3.30
N ALA A 678 26.80 -8.30 3.42
CA ALA A 678 25.88 -8.90 2.45
C ALA A 678 25.94 -8.23 1.07
N ALA A 679 26.19 -6.92 1.03
CA ALA A 679 26.39 -6.18 -0.21
C ALA A 679 27.80 -6.40 -0.81
N LEU A 680 28.83 -6.37 0.03
CA LEU A 680 30.23 -6.44 -0.42
C LEU A 680 30.64 -7.83 -0.91
N ILE A 681 30.23 -8.90 -0.22
CA ILE A 681 30.69 -10.28 -0.50
C ILE A 681 30.35 -10.72 -1.94
N PRO A 682 29.10 -10.61 -2.44
CA PRO A 682 28.78 -10.97 -3.80
C PRO A 682 29.55 -10.14 -4.82
N ILE A 683 29.70 -8.83 -4.60
CA ILE A 683 30.39 -7.93 -5.54
C ILE A 683 31.86 -8.31 -5.66
N ILE A 684 32.57 -8.43 -4.53
CA ILE A 684 34.00 -8.78 -4.50
C ILE A 684 34.23 -10.16 -5.12
N ASP A 685 33.44 -11.17 -4.73
CA ASP A 685 33.56 -12.51 -5.30
C ASP A 685 33.21 -12.51 -6.80
N GLY A 686 32.34 -11.60 -7.26
CA GLY A 686 31.85 -11.54 -8.64
C GLY A 686 32.82 -11.00 -9.67
N VAL A 687 33.88 -10.30 -9.21
CA VAL A 687 34.96 -9.80 -10.07
C VAL A 687 35.76 -10.95 -10.69
N HIS A 688 35.77 -12.13 -10.06
CA HIS A 688 36.49 -13.28 -10.60
C HIS A 688 35.79 -13.88 -11.83
N VAL A 689 36.53 -13.97 -12.93
CA VAL A 689 36.05 -14.55 -14.19
C VAL A 689 36.07 -16.09 -14.11
N GLY A 690 35.09 -16.75 -14.73
CA GLY A 690 35.16 -18.19 -14.94
C GLY A 690 34.55 -19.04 -13.81
N GLN A 691 33.66 -18.48 -12.99
CA GLN A 691 33.06 -19.22 -11.88
C GLN A 691 31.95 -20.17 -12.32
N HIS A 692 31.90 -21.36 -11.71
CA HIS A 692 30.79 -22.28 -11.94
C HIS A 692 29.46 -21.71 -11.41
N TYR A 693 28.40 -21.78 -12.22
CA TYR A 693 27.12 -21.14 -11.92
C TYR A 693 26.50 -21.57 -10.57
N LEU A 694 26.55 -22.86 -10.19
CA LEU A 694 26.01 -23.34 -8.91
C LEU A 694 26.72 -22.74 -7.69
N ARG A 695 28.05 -22.57 -7.78
CA ARG A 695 28.83 -21.93 -6.71
C ARG A 695 28.37 -20.48 -6.57
N ARG A 696 28.25 -19.78 -7.71
CA ARG A 696 27.87 -18.37 -7.70
C ARG A 696 26.50 -18.15 -7.07
N LEU A 697 25.51 -18.97 -7.44
CA LEU A 697 24.16 -18.89 -6.85
C LEU A 697 24.17 -19.23 -5.36
N ALA A 698 24.97 -20.21 -4.91
CA ALA A 698 25.10 -20.54 -3.49
C ALA A 698 25.74 -19.40 -2.67
N VAL A 699 26.77 -18.74 -3.20
CA VAL A 699 27.40 -17.56 -2.55
C VAL A 699 26.41 -16.40 -2.45
N ILE A 700 25.62 -16.14 -3.49
CA ILE A 700 24.58 -15.10 -3.47
C ILE A 700 23.52 -15.43 -2.41
N TYR A 701 23.01 -16.67 -2.39
CA TYR A 701 22.05 -17.14 -1.40
C TYR A 701 22.54 -16.94 0.05
N LEU A 702 23.77 -17.37 0.34
CA LEU A 702 24.36 -17.28 1.68
C LEU A 702 24.81 -15.86 2.05
N ALA A 703 25.04 -14.96 1.09
CA ALA A 703 25.37 -13.57 1.39
C ALA A 703 24.19 -12.79 1.97
N PHE A 704 22.99 -13.02 1.43
CA PHE A 704 21.78 -12.32 1.88
C PHE A 704 21.11 -12.99 3.08
N ALA A 705 21.36 -14.28 3.33
CA ALA A 705 20.71 -15.01 4.42
C ALA A 705 20.92 -14.40 5.82
N PRO A 706 22.14 -13.97 6.23
CA PRO A 706 22.37 -13.32 7.53
C PRO A 706 21.53 -12.06 7.74
N VAL A 707 21.48 -11.18 6.75
CA VAL A 707 20.66 -9.95 6.79
C VAL A 707 19.17 -10.28 6.84
N PHE A 708 18.74 -11.28 6.07
CA PHE A 708 17.35 -11.72 6.07
C PHE A 708 16.93 -12.27 7.45
N ILE A 709 17.82 -12.96 8.17
CA ILE A 709 17.61 -13.41 9.56
C ILE A 709 17.42 -12.21 10.51
N LEU A 710 18.24 -11.17 10.39
CA LEU A 710 18.15 -9.97 11.23
C LEU A 710 16.85 -9.18 11.02
N LEU A 711 16.30 -9.22 9.80
CA LEU A 711 15.08 -8.50 9.42
C LEU A 711 13.79 -9.33 9.61
N THR A 712 13.91 -10.57 10.09
CA THR A 712 12.79 -11.52 10.20
C THR A 712 12.32 -11.69 11.63
N ILE A 713 10.99 -11.78 11.82
CA ILE A 713 10.36 -11.94 13.13
C ILE A 713 9.72 -13.32 13.33
N SER A 714 9.51 -14.12 12.27
CA SER A 714 8.79 -15.40 12.34
C SER A 714 9.30 -16.42 11.31
N TYR A 715 8.41 -17.09 10.58
CA TYR A 715 8.72 -18.19 9.64
C TYR A 715 9.45 -17.78 8.36
N GLU A 716 9.71 -16.49 8.10
CA GLU A 716 10.19 -16.04 6.78
C GLU A 716 11.51 -16.69 6.37
N THR A 717 12.43 -16.90 7.32
CA THR A 717 13.72 -17.55 7.02
C THR A 717 13.53 -18.99 6.54
N LEU A 718 12.52 -19.72 7.04
CA LEU A 718 12.17 -21.05 6.54
C LEU A 718 11.64 -20.98 5.10
N PHE A 719 10.79 -19.98 4.80
CA PHE A 719 10.34 -19.71 3.43
C PHE A 719 11.52 -19.48 2.50
N TYR A 720 12.48 -18.65 2.90
CA TYR A 720 13.68 -18.35 2.11
C TYR A 720 14.47 -19.61 1.74
N VAL A 721 14.63 -20.57 2.67
CA VAL A 721 15.30 -21.85 2.41
C VAL A 721 14.50 -22.72 1.44
N CYS A 722 13.19 -22.91 1.67
CA CYS A 722 12.33 -23.72 0.80
C CYS A 722 12.24 -23.15 -0.63
N PHE A 723 12.06 -21.84 -0.75
CA PHE A 723 12.00 -21.12 -2.01
C PHE A 723 13.31 -21.26 -2.80
N SER A 724 14.46 -21.15 -2.13
CA SER A 724 15.78 -21.37 -2.74
C SER A 724 15.92 -22.78 -3.31
N GLY A 725 15.34 -23.80 -2.64
CA GLY A 725 15.26 -25.16 -3.15
C GLY A 725 14.46 -25.28 -4.45
N VAL A 726 13.31 -24.61 -4.54
CA VAL A 726 12.50 -24.53 -5.78
C VAL A 726 13.30 -23.88 -6.90
N LEU A 727 14.00 -22.77 -6.65
CA LEU A 727 14.80 -22.09 -7.67
C LEU A 727 15.94 -22.96 -8.23
N ALA A 728 16.70 -23.61 -7.34
CA ALA A 728 17.81 -24.47 -7.73
C ALA A 728 17.35 -25.68 -8.56
N THR A 729 16.21 -26.28 -8.17
CA THR A 729 15.64 -27.44 -8.88
C THR A 729 14.95 -27.04 -10.19
N TRP A 730 14.27 -25.88 -10.24
CA TRP A 730 13.71 -25.31 -11.48
C TRP A 730 14.79 -25.11 -12.55
N LEU A 731 15.89 -24.44 -12.19
CA LEU A 731 17.04 -24.21 -13.09
C LEU A 731 17.59 -25.53 -13.64
N SER A 732 17.74 -26.53 -12.77
CA SER A 732 18.31 -27.83 -13.16
C SER A 732 17.38 -28.60 -14.11
N LEU A 733 16.07 -28.60 -13.86
CA LEU A 733 15.09 -29.26 -14.71
C LEU A 733 14.97 -28.61 -16.09
N GLU A 734 14.93 -27.27 -16.17
CA GLU A 734 14.86 -26.58 -17.47
C GLU A 734 16.10 -26.82 -18.34
N ARG A 735 17.30 -26.89 -17.73
CA ARG A 735 18.53 -27.28 -18.44
C ARG A 735 18.44 -28.68 -19.05
N ILE A 736 17.88 -29.65 -18.32
CA ILE A 736 17.72 -31.02 -18.81
C ILE A 736 16.72 -31.07 -19.97
N LEU A 737 15.58 -30.39 -19.85
CA LEU A 737 14.56 -30.35 -20.91
C LEU A 737 15.10 -29.71 -22.19
N TYR A 738 15.88 -28.64 -22.05
CA TYR A 738 16.50 -27.97 -23.19
C TYR A 738 17.56 -28.82 -23.88
N ALA A 739 18.39 -29.53 -23.11
CA ALA A 739 19.37 -30.46 -23.65
C ALA A 739 18.72 -31.51 -24.55
N GLN A 740 17.57 -32.05 -24.12
CA GLN A 740 16.81 -33.06 -24.84
C GLN A 740 16.11 -32.50 -26.09
N ALA A 741 15.50 -31.31 -26.00
CA ALA A 741 14.88 -30.65 -27.15
C ALA A 741 15.91 -30.32 -28.25
N SER A 742 17.12 -29.93 -27.86
CA SER A 742 18.22 -29.62 -28.78
C SER A 742 18.77 -30.85 -29.50
N THR A 743 18.63 -32.05 -28.93
CA THR A 743 19.08 -33.31 -29.54
C THR A 743 18.08 -33.93 -30.52
N GLY A 744 16.83 -33.44 -30.58
CA GLY A 744 15.74 -34.07 -31.34
C GLY A 744 15.35 -33.40 -32.66
N GLY A 745 16.13 -32.44 -33.19
CA GLY A 745 15.64 -31.61 -34.30
C GLY A 745 16.68 -30.90 -35.19
N TYR A 746 17.89 -31.44 -35.37
CA TYR A 746 18.76 -30.99 -36.47
C TYR A 746 18.78 -32.05 -37.57
N ASP A 747 18.07 -31.79 -38.67
CA ASP A 747 18.32 -32.44 -39.95
C ASP A 747 19.75 -32.12 -40.37
N THR A 748 20.53 -33.17 -40.61
CA THR A 748 21.94 -33.14 -40.97
C THR A 748 22.17 -32.73 -42.43
N THR A 749 21.78 -31.52 -42.82
CA THR A 749 22.07 -31.01 -44.18
C THR A 749 22.74 -29.64 -44.27
N ASP A 750 22.93 -28.90 -43.18
CA ASP A 750 23.73 -27.67 -43.25
C ASP A 750 25.14 -27.89 -42.68
N GLU A 751 26.10 -27.95 -43.60
CA GLU A 751 27.53 -27.97 -43.32
C GLU A 751 27.93 -26.87 -42.33
N ILE A 752 28.47 -27.30 -41.19
CA ILE A 752 29.01 -26.45 -40.14
C ILE A 752 30.25 -25.72 -40.69
N SER A 753 30.09 -24.47 -41.11
CA SER A 753 31.21 -23.53 -41.16
C SER A 753 31.59 -23.10 -39.74
N PRO A 754 32.84 -23.32 -39.30
CA PRO A 754 33.24 -23.08 -37.91
C PRO A 754 33.64 -21.62 -37.72
N ARG A 755 32.68 -20.69 -37.58
CA ARG A 755 32.95 -19.32 -37.11
C ARG A 755 31.82 -18.74 -36.25
N ARG A 756 32.21 -18.41 -35.00
CA ARG A 756 31.58 -17.57 -33.94
C ARG A 756 30.81 -18.29 -32.82
N PRO A 757 31.37 -18.32 -31.58
CA PRO A 757 30.64 -18.70 -30.38
C PRO A 757 29.91 -17.48 -29.80
N SER A 758 28.76 -17.06 -30.37
CA SER A 758 28.02 -15.92 -29.76
C SER A 758 26.56 -15.68 -30.19
N SER A 759 25.89 -16.52 -30.97
CA SER A 759 24.50 -16.21 -31.38
C SER A 759 23.48 -16.83 -30.42
N SER A 760 22.74 -15.99 -29.69
CA SER A 760 21.53 -16.37 -28.96
C SER A 760 20.54 -17.09 -29.90
N ARG A 761 19.80 -18.09 -29.40
CA ARG A 761 18.75 -18.75 -30.21
C ARG A 761 17.48 -17.90 -30.25
N ASN A 762 16.61 -18.17 -31.23
CA ASN A 762 15.29 -17.55 -31.29
C ASN A 762 14.36 -18.05 -30.17
N LEU A 763 13.38 -17.22 -29.79
CA LEU A 763 12.32 -17.60 -28.84
C LEU A 763 11.30 -18.54 -29.51
N HIS A 764 10.81 -19.51 -28.77
CA HIS A 764 9.74 -20.42 -29.18
C HIS A 764 8.57 -20.35 -28.21
N LEU A 765 7.39 -20.86 -28.61
CA LEU A 765 6.20 -20.92 -27.74
C LEU A 765 6.48 -21.64 -26.40
N GLY A 766 7.45 -22.57 -26.36
CA GLY A 766 7.87 -23.23 -25.12
C GLY A 766 8.51 -22.29 -24.09
N ASP A 767 9.08 -21.17 -24.52
CA ASP A 767 9.73 -20.19 -23.64
C ASP A 767 8.72 -19.32 -22.87
N LEU A 768 7.45 -19.27 -23.32
CA LEU A 768 6.35 -18.68 -22.55
C LEU A 768 6.16 -19.37 -21.19
N ARG A 769 6.47 -20.67 -21.11
CA ARG A 769 6.46 -21.40 -19.83
C ARG A 769 7.48 -20.82 -18.86
N VAL A 770 8.71 -20.56 -19.31
CA VAL A 770 9.77 -20.01 -18.46
C VAL A 770 9.35 -18.64 -17.91
N ALA A 771 8.76 -17.79 -18.76
CA ALA A 771 8.20 -16.51 -18.34
C ALA A 771 7.04 -16.67 -17.34
N ALA A 772 6.08 -17.58 -17.60
CA ALA A 772 4.96 -17.84 -16.69
C ALA A 772 5.43 -18.39 -15.32
N THR A 773 6.38 -19.32 -15.30
CA THR A 773 6.97 -19.84 -14.06
C THR A 773 7.72 -18.75 -13.30
N PHE A 774 8.47 -17.88 -14.00
CA PHE A 774 9.10 -16.73 -13.38
C PHE A 774 8.09 -15.79 -12.71
N LEU A 775 6.99 -15.46 -13.39
CA LEU A 775 5.93 -14.62 -12.82
C LEU A 775 5.23 -15.27 -11.61
N LEU A 776 4.94 -16.58 -11.68
CA LEU A 776 4.40 -17.32 -10.54
C LEU A 776 5.36 -17.27 -9.35
N LEU A 777 6.64 -17.55 -9.56
CA LEU A 777 7.66 -17.51 -8.50
C LEU A 777 7.90 -16.10 -7.96
N THR A 778 7.72 -15.07 -8.78
CA THR A 778 7.75 -13.66 -8.37
C THR A 778 6.61 -13.38 -7.37
N ASN A 779 5.39 -13.84 -7.66
CA ASN A 779 4.27 -13.72 -6.73
C ASN A 779 4.48 -14.56 -5.46
N VAL A 780 5.03 -15.77 -5.56
CA VAL A 780 5.37 -16.60 -4.39
C VAL A 780 6.44 -15.92 -3.52
N ALA A 781 7.47 -15.31 -4.12
CA ALA A 781 8.48 -14.53 -3.41
C ALA A 781 7.85 -13.33 -2.67
N PHE A 782 6.94 -12.63 -3.34
CA PHE A 782 6.21 -11.51 -2.76
C PHE A 782 5.41 -11.94 -1.52
N PHE A 783 4.44 -12.84 -1.68
CA PHE A 783 3.54 -13.23 -0.59
C PHE A 783 4.19 -14.09 0.50
N GLY A 784 5.34 -14.74 0.20
CA GLY A 784 6.09 -15.54 1.17
C GLY A 784 6.94 -14.72 2.15
N THR A 785 7.28 -13.47 1.80
CA THR A 785 8.05 -12.56 2.70
C THR A 785 7.16 -11.68 3.57
N GLY A 786 5.89 -11.48 3.21
CA GLY A 786 4.91 -10.67 3.93
C GLY A 786 3.80 -10.18 2.98
N ASN A 787 2.75 -9.54 3.51
CA ASN A 787 1.71 -8.92 2.70
C ASN A 787 1.89 -7.39 2.67
N MET A 788 2.15 -6.78 1.50
CA MET A 788 2.21 -5.32 1.34
C MET A 788 0.86 -4.67 1.02
N ALA A 789 -0.28 -5.24 1.42
CA ALA A 789 -1.58 -4.57 1.20
C ALA A 789 -1.56 -3.09 1.66
N SER A 790 -0.72 -2.78 2.66
CA SER A 790 -0.23 -1.42 2.95
C SER A 790 1.25 -1.48 3.37
N VAL A 791 2.07 -0.47 3.05
CA VAL A 791 3.42 -0.32 3.64
C VAL A 791 3.33 -0.17 5.17
N SER A 792 2.18 0.27 5.69
CA SER A 792 1.87 0.33 7.12
C SER A 792 1.56 -1.03 7.77
N SER A 793 1.48 -2.14 7.03
CA SER A 793 1.22 -3.49 7.60
C SER A 793 2.48 -4.19 8.13
N PHE A 794 3.67 -3.61 7.91
CA PHE A 794 4.91 -4.21 8.39
C PHE A 794 5.12 -3.92 9.87
N SER A 795 5.35 -4.98 10.65
CA SER A 795 5.78 -4.83 12.03
C SER A 795 7.16 -4.16 12.09
N LEU A 796 7.22 -3.01 12.76
CA LEU A 796 8.45 -2.28 13.06
C LEU A 796 9.45 -3.12 13.85
N GLU A 797 9.01 -4.20 14.51
CA GLU A 797 9.88 -5.18 15.16
C GLU A 797 10.93 -5.76 14.19
N SER A 798 10.61 -5.83 12.90
CA SER A 798 11.55 -6.30 11.85
C SER A 798 12.81 -5.43 11.74
N VAL A 799 12.77 -4.16 12.17
CA VAL A 799 13.89 -3.22 12.06
C VAL A 799 14.53 -2.85 13.40
N TYR A 800 13.95 -3.28 14.52
CA TYR A 800 14.48 -2.99 15.87
C TYR A 800 15.87 -3.56 16.14
N ARG A 801 16.38 -4.45 15.29
CA ARG A 801 17.76 -4.95 15.34
C ARG A 801 18.78 -3.91 14.84
N PHE A 802 18.30 -2.84 14.19
CA PHE A 802 19.08 -1.75 13.61
C PHE A 802 18.80 -0.41 14.28
N THR A 803 17.53 -0.10 14.56
CA THR A 803 17.12 1.15 15.21
C THR A 803 15.77 0.99 15.92
N THR A 804 15.64 1.58 17.10
CA THR A 804 14.36 1.68 17.85
C THR A 804 13.78 3.10 17.83
N VAL A 805 14.58 4.10 17.43
CA VAL A 805 14.11 5.48 17.26
C VAL A 805 13.37 5.58 15.92
N PHE A 806 12.17 6.16 15.94
CA PHE A 806 11.33 6.29 14.76
C PHE A 806 12.05 7.10 13.66
N ALA A 807 12.34 6.43 12.55
CA ALA A 807 13.05 7.00 11.41
C ALA A 807 12.43 6.43 10.12
N PRO A 808 11.35 7.03 9.61
CA PRO A 808 10.47 6.40 8.61
C PRO A 808 11.20 6.02 7.32
N PHE A 809 12.10 6.88 6.83
CA PHE A 809 12.88 6.59 5.61
C PHE A 809 13.87 5.44 5.80
N LEU A 810 14.56 5.39 6.94
CA LEU A 810 15.54 4.34 7.22
C LEU A 810 14.86 3.00 7.46
N MET A 811 13.83 2.98 8.30
CA MET A 811 13.04 1.81 8.62
C MET A 811 12.36 1.27 7.35
N GLY A 812 11.75 2.14 6.55
CA GLY A 812 11.17 1.78 5.26
C GLY A 812 12.20 1.19 4.29
N ALA A 813 13.40 1.75 4.20
CA ALA A 813 14.46 1.20 3.34
C ALA A 813 14.90 -0.22 3.77
N LEU A 814 15.01 -0.48 5.08
CA LEU A 814 15.34 -1.81 5.60
C LEU A 814 14.21 -2.84 5.32
N LEU A 815 12.95 -2.43 5.45
CA LEU A 815 11.80 -3.26 5.12
C LEU A 815 11.73 -3.57 3.62
N ILE A 816 11.97 -2.57 2.75
CA ILE A 816 12.08 -2.78 1.31
C ILE A 816 13.19 -3.79 1.02
N LEU A 817 14.38 -3.62 1.61
CA LEU A 817 15.49 -4.55 1.42
C LEU A 817 15.12 -5.99 1.80
N LYS A 818 14.44 -6.21 2.93
CA LYS A 818 13.93 -7.53 3.35
C LYS A 818 13.12 -8.17 2.23
N ILE A 819 12.20 -7.41 1.63
CA ILE A 819 11.33 -7.87 0.55
C ILE A 819 12.14 -8.19 -0.71
N LEU A 820 13.15 -7.37 -1.04
CA LEU A 820 13.94 -7.55 -2.27
C LEU A 820 14.80 -8.84 -2.27
N ILE A 821 15.18 -9.35 -1.10
CA ILE A 821 16.16 -10.46 -0.99
C ILE A 821 15.75 -11.71 -1.81
N PRO A 822 14.53 -12.28 -1.69
CA PRO A 822 14.15 -13.44 -2.50
C PRO A 822 14.05 -13.14 -4.00
N PHE A 823 13.72 -11.89 -4.38
CA PHE A 823 13.71 -11.50 -5.78
C PHE A 823 15.11 -11.40 -6.38
N PHE A 824 16.12 -10.96 -5.62
CA PHE A 824 17.51 -11.00 -6.08
C PHE A 824 17.94 -12.43 -6.40
N LEU A 825 17.52 -13.41 -5.61
CA LEU A 825 17.82 -14.82 -5.85
C LEU A 825 17.07 -15.38 -7.08
N LEU A 826 15.78 -15.06 -7.22
CA LEU A 826 14.97 -15.43 -8.38
C LEU A 826 15.53 -14.82 -9.68
N SER A 827 15.87 -13.53 -9.67
CA SER A 827 16.44 -12.84 -10.83
C SER A 827 17.83 -13.37 -11.18
N SER A 828 18.68 -13.66 -10.20
CA SER A 828 19.99 -14.30 -10.42
C SER A 828 19.82 -15.69 -11.05
N THR A 829 18.82 -16.46 -10.63
CA THR A 829 18.49 -17.76 -11.21
C THR A 829 18.03 -17.63 -12.66
N LEU A 830 17.17 -16.65 -12.97
CA LEU A 830 16.71 -16.37 -14.33
C LEU A 830 17.87 -15.95 -15.24
N ALA A 831 18.79 -15.10 -14.77
CA ALA A 831 19.95 -14.66 -15.55
C ALA A 831 20.88 -15.84 -15.92
N VAL A 832 21.11 -16.77 -14.97
CA VAL A 832 21.84 -18.01 -15.24
C VAL A 832 21.05 -18.90 -16.21
N LEU A 833 19.74 -19.03 -16.02
CA LEU A 833 18.87 -19.84 -16.90
C LEU A 833 18.89 -19.31 -18.34
N ALA A 834 18.79 -17.99 -18.53
CA ALA A 834 18.83 -17.37 -19.85
C ALA A 834 20.14 -17.71 -20.58
N ARG A 835 21.27 -17.68 -19.88
CA ARG A 835 22.56 -18.11 -20.44
C ARG A 835 22.62 -19.61 -20.71
N ALA A 836 22.09 -20.42 -19.80
CA ALA A 836 22.08 -21.88 -19.92
C ALA A 836 21.23 -22.39 -21.09
N LEU A 837 20.17 -21.67 -21.42
CA LEU A 837 19.23 -22.00 -22.49
C LEU A 837 19.52 -21.26 -23.81
N HIS A 838 20.62 -20.49 -23.87
CA HIS A 838 20.97 -19.59 -24.97
C HIS A 838 19.86 -18.60 -25.37
N LEU A 839 19.02 -18.23 -24.40
CA LEU A 839 17.90 -17.31 -24.62
C LEU A 839 18.39 -15.88 -24.85
N PRO A 840 17.70 -15.11 -25.71
CA PRO A 840 17.93 -13.68 -25.83
C PRO A 840 17.39 -13.02 -24.55
N ALA A 841 18.29 -12.75 -23.60
CA ALA A 841 17.91 -12.31 -22.25
C ALA A 841 17.06 -11.04 -22.26
N PHE A 842 17.31 -10.13 -23.21
CA PHE A 842 16.50 -8.93 -23.39
C PHE A 842 15.08 -9.24 -23.87
N SER A 843 14.89 -10.17 -24.81
CA SER A 843 13.55 -10.54 -25.29
C SER A 843 12.75 -11.33 -24.25
N LEU A 844 13.40 -12.17 -23.44
CA LEU A 844 12.75 -12.83 -22.29
C LEU A 844 12.32 -11.80 -21.23
N PHE A 845 13.17 -10.81 -20.98
CA PHE A 845 12.86 -9.71 -20.09
C PHE A 845 11.68 -8.87 -20.60
N LEU A 846 11.66 -8.49 -21.89
CA LEU A 846 10.54 -7.78 -22.50
C LEU A 846 9.23 -8.56 -22.45
N LEU A 847 9.29 -9.90 -22.57
CA LEU A 847 8.12 -10.76 -22.45
C LEU A 847 7.54 -10.72 -21.04
N VAL A 848 8.39 -10.82 -20.02
CA VAL A 848 7.98 -10.72 -18.60
C VAL A 848 7.41 -9.33 -18.30
N LEU A 849 8.01 -8.28 -18.87
CA LEU A 849 7.57 -6.90 -18.70
C LEU A 849 6.18 -6.69 -19.31
N ALA A 850 5.99 -7.04 -20.59
CA ALA A 850 4.72 -6.89 -21.29
C ALA A 850 3.58 -7.70 -20.65
N THR A 851 3.90 -8.82 -20.01
CA THR A 851 2.90 -9.68 -19.34
C THR A 851 2.56 -9.16 -17.95
N THR A 852 3.51 -8.54 -17.25
CA THR A 852 3.25 -7.76 -16.03
C THR A 852 2.36 -6.54 -16.32
N ASP A 853 2.56 -5.85 -17.44
CA ASP A 853 1.71 -4.71 -17.86
C ASP A 853 0.23 -5.09 -18.05
N ILE A 854 -0.05 -6.31 -18.54
CA ILE A 854 -1.42 -6.81 -18.67
C ILE A 854 -2.07 -6.94 -17.29
N MET A 855 -1.34 -7.47 -16.31
CA MET A 855 -1.82 -7.54 -14.91
C MET A 855 -2.01 -6.13 -14.32
N THR A 856 -1.07 -5.21 -14.56
CA THR A 856 -1.17 -3.82 -14.11
C THR A 856 -2.40 -3.13 -14.69
N LEU A 857 -2.71 -3.35 -15.97
CA LEU A 857 -3.91 -2.82 -16.60
C LEU A 857 -5.20 -3.43 -16.00
N ASN A 858 -5.19 -4.72 -15.64
CA ASN A 858 -6.30 -5.34 -14.91
C ASN A 858 -6.52 -4.62 -13.57
N PHE A 859 -5.46 -4.45 -12.77
CA PHE A 859 -5.56 -3.72 -11.50
C PHE A 859 -5.99 -2.27 -11.66
N PHE A 860 -5.57 -1.58 -12.74
CA PHE A 860 -6.02 -0.22 -13.04
C PHE A 860 -7.55 -0.11 -13.14
N PHE A 861 -8.22 -1.09 -13.73
CA PHE A 861 -9.68 -1.13 -13.81
C PHE A 861 -10.35 -1.58 -12.50
N LEU A 862 -9.60 -2.25 -11.62
CA LEU A 862 -10.05 -2.63 -10.29
C LEU A 862 -9.87 -1.52 -9.24
N VAL A 863 -9.13 -0.44 -9.56
CA VAL A 863 -9.00 0.73 -8.68
C VAL A 863 -10.38 1.34 -8.42
N ARG A 864 -10.72 1.42 -7.13
CA ARG A 864 -11.95 2.06 -6.63
C ARG A 864 -11.63 3.44 -6.06
N ASP A 865 -12.56 4.36 -6.25
CA ASP A 865 -12.58 5.71 -5.67
C ASP A 865 -13.67 5.85 -4.58
N ASN A 866 -14.36 4.76 -4.27
CA ASN A 866 -15.45 4.67 -3.30
C ASN A 866 -15.48 3.32 -2.58
N GLY A 867 -16.23 3.27 -1.49
CA GLY A 867 -16.27 2.12 -0.59
C GLY A 867 -15.55 2.43 0.71
N SER A 868 -15.31 1.41 1.53
CA SER A 868 -14.40 1.62 2.65
C SER A 868 -13.04 1.94 2.08
N TRP A 869 -12.27 2.77 2.75
CA TRP A 869 -11.00 3.16 2.17
C TRP A 869 -9.99 1.97 2.34
N LEU A 870 -10.30 0.92 3.13
CA LEU A 870 -9.61 -0.38 2.97
C LEU A 870 -9.71 -0.86 1.53
N GLU A 871 -10.90 -0.81 0.94
CA GLU A 871 -11.13 -1.22 -0.44
C GLU A 871 -10.43 -0.27 -1.42
N ILE A 872 -10.56 1.05 -1.22
CA ILE A 872 -9.90 2.08 -2.05
C ILE A 872 -8.38 1.90 -1.99
N GLY A 873 -7.81 1.96 -0.79
CA GLY A 873 -6.38 1.79 -0.51
C GLY A 873 -5.85 0.45 -1.00
N THR A 874 -6.54 -0.67 -0.75
CA THR A 874 -6.10 -2.00 -1.23
C THR A 874 -6.08 -2.05 -2.75
N THR A 875 -7.11 -1.53 -3.43
CA THR A 875 -7.15 -1.54 -4.90
C THR A 875 -6.10 -0.62 -5.53
N ILE A 876 -5.83 0.54 -4.92
CA ILE A 876 -4.72 1.41 -5.31
C ILE A 876 -3.38 0.73 -5.04
N SER A 877 -3.17 0.15 -3.87
CA SER A 877 -1.97 -0.59 -3.50
C SER A 877 -1.70 -1.70 -4.51
N HIS A 878 -2.70 -2.50 -4.89
CA HIS A 878 -2.54 -3.54 -5.92
C HIS A 878 -2.04 -2.96 -7.25
N PHE A 879 -2.64 -1.85 -7.72
CA PHE A 879 -2.21 -1.18 -8.94
C PHE A 879 -0.79 -0.59 -8.84
N VAL A 880 -0.46 0.06 -7.73
CA VAL A 880 0.87 0.65 -7.48
C VAL A 880 1.92 -0.44 -7.34
N ILE A 881 1.63 -1.54 -6.65
CA ILE A 881 2.54 -2.68 -6.49
C ILE A 881 2.80 -3.33 -7.86
N ALA A 882 1.75 -3.58 -8.66
CA ALA A 882 1.90 -4.12 -10.01
C ALA A 882 2.71 -3.18 -10.92
N SER A 883 2.48 -1.86 -10.81
CA SER A 883 3.25 -0.84 -11.55
C SER A 883 4.71 -0.78 -11.09
N ALA A 884 4.95 -0.81 -9.78
CA ALA A 884 6.28 -0.81 -9.20
C ALA A 884 7.06 -2.10 -9.56
N PHE A 885 6.36 -3.24 -9.70
CA PHE A 885 6.97 -4.48 -10.15
C PHE A 885 7.63 -4.35 -11.52
N ILE A 886 7.09 -3.54 -12.43
CA ILE A 886 7.70 -3.29 -13.75
C ILE A 886 9.06 -2.61 -13.59
N VAL A 887 9.10 -1.48 -12.87
CA VAL A 887 10.34 -0.73 -12.59
C VAL A 887 11.34 -1.61 -11.83
N PHE A 888 10.83 -2.33 -10.84
CA PHE A 888 11.63 -3.22 -10.02
C PHE A 888 12.23 -4.38 -10.84
N GLN A 889 11.48 -4.98 -11.76
CA GLN A 889 12.00 -6.00 -12.67
C GLN A 889 13.13 -5.45 -13.55
N CYS A 890 13.06 -4.19 -14.02
CA CYS A 890 14.17 -3.54 -14.73
C CYS A 890 15.43 -3.46 -13.86
N ILE A 891 15.28 -3.01 -12.61
CA ILE A 891 16.40 -2.91 -11.65
C ILE A 891 16.96 -4.31 -11.35
N LEU A 892 16.10 -5.29 -11.09
CA LEU A 892 16.48 -6.68 -10.85
C LEU A 892 17.20 -7.30 -12.04
N PHE A 893 16.82 -6.96 -13.26
CA PHE A 893 17.50 -7.43 -14.46
C PHE A 893 18.93 -6.90 -14.50
N VAL A 894 19.13 -5.59 -14.33
CA VAL A 894 20.49 -5.01 -14.30
C VAL A 894 21.31 -5.56 -13.13
N ALA A 895 20.70 -5.61 -11.93
CA ALA A 895 21.34 -6.10 -10.71
C ALA A 895 21.71 -7.58 -10.82
N SER A 896 20.87 -8.43 -11.42
CA SER A 896 21.19 -9.85 -11.58
C SER A 896 22.31 -10.07 -12.59
N TRP A 897 22.41 -9.26 -13.65
CA TRP A 897 23.55 -9.30 -14.55
C TRP A 897 24.86 -8.91 -13.86
N ALA A 898 24.83 -7.89 -13.00
CA ALA A 898 25.98 -7.49 -12.18
C ALA A 898 26.34 -8.54 -11.13
N LEU A 899 25.34 -9.08 -10.40
CA LEU A 899 25.52 -10.09 -9.38
C LEU A 899 25.91 -11.45 -9.96
N VAL A 900 25.44 -11.85 -11.13
CA VAL A 900 25.84 -13.13 -11.72
C VAL A 900 27.23 -13.02 -12.35
N GLY A 901 27.63 -11.86 -12.87
CA GLY A 901 28.96 -11.67 -13.45
C GLY A 901 29.21 -12.60 -14.64
N SER A 902 30.46 -13.01 -14.89
CA SER A 902 30.81 -13.95 -15.97
C SER A 902 30.90 -15.40 -15.48
N VAL A 903 29.74 -16.03 -15.20
CA VAL A 903 29.67 -17.47 -14.87
C VAL A 903 29.88 -18.36 -16.08
N LEU A 904 30.56 -19.48 -15.85
CA LEU A 904 30.61 -20.61 -16.75
C LEU A 904 29.37 -21.48 -16.51
N VAL A 905 28.62 -21.71 -17.58
CA VAL A 905 27.55 -22.68 -17.63
C VAL A 905 28.03 -23.82 -18.53
N PRO A 906 28.41 -24.98 -17.97
CA PRO A 906 28.83 -26.12 -18.77
C PRO A 906 27.71 -26.57 -19.72
N PRO A 907 28.03 -27.10 -20.91
CA PRO A 907 27.03 -27.73 -21.75
C PRO A 907 26.40 -28.92 -20.99
N PRO A 908 25.11 -29.19 -21.17
CA PRO A 908 24.44 -30.30 -20.47
C PRO A 908 25.19 -31.61 -20.77
N THR A 909 25.61 -32.31 -19.71
CA THR A 909 26.42 -33.52 -19.82
C THR A 909 25.64 -34.59 -20.58
N LYS A 910 26.20 -35.05 -21.72
CA LYS A 910 25.70 -36.22 -22.44
C LYS A 910 25.82 -37.42 -21.51
N VAL A 911 24.71 -37.97 -21.03
CA VAL A 911 24.73 -39.31 -20.45
C VAL A 911 25.06 -40.25 -21.60
N ALA A 912 26.27 -40.79 -21.59
CA ALA A 912 26.73 -41.76 -22.57
C ALA A 912 25.69 -42.89 -22.62
N ALA A 913 25.07 -43.08 -23.78
CA ALA A 913 24.29 -44.27 -24.06
C ALA A 913 25.21 -45.46 -23.78
N LYS A 914 24.97 -46.16 -22.67
CA LYS A 914 25.54 -47.49 -22.44
C LYS A 914 25.06 -48.33 -23.62
N LYS A 915 25.95 -48.53 -24.61
CA LYS A 915 25.78 -49.58 -25.61
C LYS A 915 25.58 -50.87 -24.81
N ARG A 916 24.35 -51.38 -24.80
CA ARG A 916 24.09 -52.77 -24.47
C ARG A 916 24.69 -53.59 -25.60
N THR A 917 25.87 -54.14 -25.37
CA THR A 917 26.31 -55.40 -26.00
C THR A 917 25.69 -56.55 -25.26
#